data_AF-A0AAV5N6A5-F1
#
_entry.id   AF-A0AAV5N6A5-F1
#
_cell.length_a   1.000
_cell.length_b   1.000
_cell.length_c   1.000
_cell.angle_alpha   90.00
_cell.angle_beta   90.00
_cell.angle_gamma   90.00
#
_symmetry.space_group_name_H-M   'P 1'
#
loop_
_entity.id
_entity.type
_entity.pdbx_description
1 polymer ?
#
loop_
_entity_poly.entity_id
_entity_poly.type
_entity_poly.pdbx_seq_one_letter_code
_entity_poly.pdbx_strand_id
1 'polypeptide(L)'
;MPGYQGGIVPYGICSYAPTDVQRQYLQEFCKSTPISLSPNSGANLPITGVYSMGSTSSSGQSRFSDLDIWVCHQSWLNGNERTILQAKCLLLEQWAASLGVEVNFFLIDENRFRQNLSGKLDAEDCGSTLHILLLDEFYRSAVRLAGKPLLWNMVPGDREMNYEEYVSALFADGSLKRDEWIDLGGLGALSAEEYFGASLWQLYKSIDSPYKAVLKTLLLEAYSWEYPQSQLLALEIKRRLHNGDLDSFSLDSYYMMLERVTTYLVAIGDDARLDLARRCFYMKVCEQLSVPAQSIPEQGNWRREILHQLVREWGWSHEQIQVLDNRACWKIERVREANNELLDALMQSYRNLIRFARRNNLSVSASPQDIGVLTRKLYAAFEALPGKVTLVNPQISPDLSEKNLTFIQVPVDRANRAGWYLYNQSPTINSIIGHQPLEYNRYLSKLVAWSYFNGLLTPDTHIHVKNGQCCDTDKLQAFVADIAKHFPLRVPAPTPKALYSPCEIRHLALIVNLENDPTASLLQENTPSFDLGKLDVLSFGSQEQCLIGSVDLLYRNSWNEIRTLHFNSSQAVIEALKTILGKMHQDAEPPESVDVFCYSEHLRGLIQTRLQQLVLECISLRLSSTRQESNRFKAIRVAGQTWGLFFERLSVSVQRLENAVEFYGAISNNKLNGISMEPKSEHQHLPEIIDGFASEGIIQFFFEDTEKGFNIYILDELNRVEVYLNCQGCIDELVCDVSRFYASSHERFTYGSGSVNFNLPQFYQIIRENEVEKVIPFNSNSISPLSAPTVPLTKKDILLSNTF
;
A
#
# COMPACT_ATOMS: atom_id res chain seq x y z
N MET A 1 -7.23 4.57 37.54
CA MET A 1 -8.18 4.99 36.46
C MET A 1 -7.45 4.90 35.13
N PRO A 2 -8.12 4.50 34.04
CA PRO A 2 -7.59 4.62 32.68
C PRO A 2 -7.08 6.03 32.40
N GLY A 3 -5.95 6.14 31.70
CA GLY A 3 -5.35 7.44 31.40
C GLY A 3 -4.85 8.24 32.60
N TYR A 4 -4.76 7.65 33.81
CA TYR A 4 -4.16 8.34 34.95
C TYR A 4 -2.66 8.49 34.75
N GLN A 5 -2.17 9.72 34.94
CA GLN A 5 -0.76 10.03 34.92
C GLN A 5 -0.43 10.89 36.15
N GLY A 6 0.68 10.59 36.82
CA GLY A 6 1.12 11.36 37.97
C GLY A 6 1.58 12.77 37.59
N GLY A 7 1.44 13.73 38.51
CA GLY A 7 1.81 15.13 38.29
C GLY A 7 0.62 16.03 37.94
N ILE A 8 0.91 17.23 37.43
CA ILE A 8 -0.11 18.22 37.04
C ILE A 8 -0.46 17.98 35.56
N VAL A 9 -1.58 17.32 35.32
CA VAL A 9 -2.14 17.07 33.98
C VAL A 9 -3.31 18.04 33.75
N PRO A 10 -3.42 18.71 32.59
CA PRO A 10 -4.61 19.49 32.26
C PRO A 10 -5.90 18.67 32.45
N TYR A 11 -6.86 19.22 33.20
CA TYR A 11 -8.09 18.52 33.55
C TYR A 11 -9.30 19.45 33.61
N GLY A 12 -10.49 18.88 33.42
CA GLY A 12 -11.75 19.60 33.38
C GLY A 12 -12.19 19.92 31.95
N ILE A 13 -13.46 19.66 31.66
CA ILE A 13 -14.12 19.97 30.38
C ILE A 13 -15.14 21.07 30.64
N CYS A 14 -15.12 22.13 29.85
CA CYS A 14 -16.06 23.25 29.95
C CYS A 14 -17.52 22.75 29.98
N SER A 15 -18.33 23.27 30.90
CA SER A 15 -19.77 22.96 31.00
C SER A 15 -20.13 21.48 31.12
N TYR A 16 -19.18 20.61 31.52
CA TYR A 16 -19.45 19.18 31.72
C TYR A 16 -19.97 18.91 33.13
N ALA A 17 -21.13 18.27 33.20
CA ALA A 17 -21.67 17.70 34.43
C ALA A 17 -22.04 16.24 34.17
N PRO A 18 -21.55 15.28 34.96
CA PRO A 18 -21.89 13.87 34.76
C PRO A 18 -23.38 13.65 35.08
N THR A 19 -24.06 12.91 34.22
CA THR A 19 -25.42 12.40 34.44
C THR A 19 -25.44 11.37 35.57
N ASP A 20 -26.61 11.07 36.13
CA ASP A 20 -26.72 10.08 37.21
C ASP A 20 -26.26 8.68 36.78
N VAL A 21 -26.51 8.30 35.52
CA VAL A 21 -25.99 7.05 34.92
C VAL A 21 -24.47 7.05 34.88
N GLN A 22 -23.85 8.15 34.44
CA GLN A 22 -22.39 8.28 34.41
C GLN A 22 -21.77 8.28 35.81
N ARG A 23 -22.44 8.90 36.80
CA ARG A 23 -22.00 8.87 38.20
C ARG A 23 -22.03 7.45 38.77
N GLN A 24 -23.11 6.71 38.51
CA GLN A 24 -23.22 5.32 38.93
C GLN A 24 -22.13 4.46 38.27
N TYR A 25 -21.94 4.59 36.96
CA TYR A 25 -20.89 3.88 36.23
C TYR A 25 -19.49 4.18 36.81
N LEU A 26 -19.19 5.45 37.10
CA LEU A 26 -17.91 5.82 37.72
C LEU A 26 -17.74 5.24 39.14
N GLN A 27 -18.79 5.19 39.95
CA GLN A 27 -18.76 4.58 41.28
C GLN A 27 -18.53 3.06 41.19
N GLU A 28 -19.22 2.38 40.27
CA GLU A 28 -19.02 0.95 40.01
C GLU A 28 -17.63 0.64 39.44
N PHE A 29 -17.08 1.56 38.66
CA PHE A 29 -15.75 1.40 38.06
C PHE A 29 -14.63 1.69 39.07
N CYS A 30 -14.85 2.57 40.04
CA CYS A 30 -13.87 2.99 41.05
C CYS A 30 -14.24 2.53 42.48
N LYS A 31 -14.62 1.24 42.62
CA LYS A 31 -15.12 0.62 43.86
C LYS A 31 -14.26 0.84 45.12
N SER A 32 -12.99 1.20 44.96
CA SER A 32 -12.00 1.34 46.05
C SER A 32 -11.64 2.80 46.39
N THR A 33 -12.18 3.81 45.71
CA THR A 33 -11.83 5.21 46.00
C THR A 33 -13.02 6.15 45.74
N PRO A 34 -13.47 6.90 46.76
CA PRO A 34 -14.50 7.91 46.54
C PRO A 34 -13.96 9.01 45.62
N ILE A 35 -14.52 9.13 44.41
CA ILE A 35 -14.20 10.22 43.49
C ILE A 35 -15.10 11.40 43.82
N SER A 36 -14.51 12.51 44.26
CA SER A 36 -15.22 13.78 44.38
C SER A 36 -15.48 14.35 42.98
N LEU A 37 -16.68 14.17 42.48
CA LEU A 37 -17.16 14.81 41.24
C LEU A 37 -17.64 16.23 41.57
N SER A 38 -16.71 17.13 41.89
CA SER A 38 -17.01 18.55 41.99
C SER A 38 -17.46 19.05 40.61
N PRO A 39 -18.63 19.69 40.46
CA PRO A 39 -18.98 20.34 39.21
C PRO A 39 -18.02 21.50 38.98
N ASN A 40 -16.96 21.27 38.21
CA ASN A 40 -16.06 22.32 37.75
C ASN A 40 -16.86 23.19 36.76
N SER A 41 -17.55 24.19 37.31
CA SER A 41 -18.46 25.09 36.59
C SER A 41 -17.73 26.30 36.01
N GLY A 42 -16.39 26.27 35.95
CA GLY A 42 -15.58 27.36 35.42
C GLY A 42 -15.71 27.43 33.90
N ALA A 43 -15.95 28.63 33.36
CA ALA A 43 -16.00 28.89 31.92
C ALA A 43 -14.64 28.70 31.22
N ASN A 44 -13.55 28.77 32.01
CA ASN A 44 -12.16 28.70 31.53
C ASN A 44 -11.47 27.42 32.03
N LEU A 45 -11.90 26.26 31.52
CA LEU A 45 -11.21 24.99 31.72
C LEU A 45 -10.30 24.67 30.53
N PRO A 46 -9.23 23.87 30.71
CA PRO A 46 -8.28 23.56 29.66
C PRO A 46 -8.90 22.89 28.42
N ILE A 47 -9.92 22.05 28.63
CA ILE A 47 -10.63 21.34 27.56
C ILE A 47 -11.95 22.07 27.29
N THR A 48 -12.13 22.54 26.05
CA THR A 48 -13.34 23.25 25.62
C THR A 48 -14.46 22.31 25.23
N GLY A 49 -14.13 21.16 24.64
CA GLY A 49 -15.10 20.14 24.30
C GLY A 49 -14.50 18.84 23.81
N VAL A 50 -15.34 17.82 23.82
CA VAL A 50 -15.01 16.46 23.38
C VAL A 50 -16.11 16.02 22.41
N TYR A 51 -15.70 15.67 21.21
CA TYR A 51 -16.59 15.35 20.10
C TYR A 51 -16.17 14.03 19.48
N SER A 52 -17.13 13.15 19.19
CA SER A 52 -16.87 12.06 18.26
C SER A 52 -17.23 12.50 16.84
N MET A 53 -16.58 11.98 15.82
CA MET A 53 -16.90 12.24 14.43
C MET A 53 -16.90 10.95 13.59
N GLY A 54 -17.14 11.09 12.28
CA GLY A 54 -17.08 9.99 11.33
C GLY A 54 -18.36 9.17 11.32
N SER A 55 -18.26 7.88 11.67
CA SER A 55 -19.43 6.98 11.62
C SER A 55 -20.29 7.01 12.88
N THR A 56 -19.82 7.61 13.98
CA THR A 56 -20.56 7.64 15.25
C THR A 56 -21.96 8.23 15.07
N SER A 57 -22.97 7.57 15.66
CA SER A 57 -24.40 7.90 15.58
C SER A 57 -25.00 7.95 14.17
N SER A 58 -24.33 7.37 13.17
CA SER A 58 -24.87 7.21 11.81
C SER A 58 -25.27 5.77 11.53
N SER A 59 -26.02 5.56 10.45
CA SER A 59 -26.36 4.26 9.88
C SER A 59 -25.10 3.47 9.52
N GLY A 60 -24.02 4.15 9.19
CA GLY A 60 -22.71 3.57 8.93
C GLY A 60 -21.94 3.08 10.17
N GLN A 61 -22.38 3.32 11.40
CA GLN A 61 -21.68 2.81 12.60
C GLN A 61 -21.85 1.30 12.74
N SER A 62 -20.78 0.56 12.98
CA SER A 62 -20.85 -0.88 13.28
C SER A 62 -20.00 -1.24 14.49
N ARG A 63 -20.12 -2.47 14.98
CA ARG A 63 -19.24 -3.02 16.05
C ARG A 63 -17.76 -3.09 15.67
N PHE A 64 -17.44 -2.97 14.38
CA PHE A 64 -16.09 -2.98 13.83
C PHE A 64 -15.62 -1.57 13.44
N SER A 65 -16.38 -0.54 13.77
CA SER A 65 -16.00 0.84 13.46
C SER A 65 -15.14 1.41 14.57
N ASP A 66 -14.08 2.07 14.14
CA ASP A 66 -13.22 2.94 14.93
C ASP A 66 -14.01 4.14 15.48
N LEU A 67 -13.52 4.66 16.61
CA LEU A 67 -14.03 5.87 17.24
C LEU A 67 -13.00 6.99 17.13
N ASP A 68 -13.28 7.98 16.29
CA ASP A 68 -12.45 9.18 16.19
C ASP A 68 -12.99 10.27 17.13
N ILE A 69 -12.18 10.68 18.11
CA ILE A 69 -12.55 11.63 19.15
C ILE A 69 -11.66 12.86 19.09
N TRP A 70 -12.27 14.02 18.85
CA TRP A 70 -11.61 15.32 18.97
C TRP A 70 -11.70 15.83 20.41
N VAL A 71 -10.54 16.14 20.97
CA VAL A 71 -10.40 16.81 22.27
C VAL A 71 -10.00 18.25 21.99
N CYS A 72 -11.00 19.11 21.91
CA CYS A 72 -10.81 20.54 21.72
C CYS A 72 -10.26 21.16 23.00
N HIS A 73 -9.17 21.90 22.88
CA HIS A 73 -8.47 22.49 24.01
C HIS A 73 -8.19 23.97 23.80
N GLN A 74 -8.01 24.69 24.90
CA GLN A 74 -7.70 26.11 24.89
C GLN A 74 -6.32 26.39 24.26
N SER A 75 -6.19 27.48 23.51
CA SER A 75 -4.89 27.82 22.87
C SER A 75 -3.80 28.21 23.86
N TRP A 76 -4.17 28.63 25.08
CA TRP A 76 -3.20 29.02 26.12
C TRP A 76 -2.42 27.85 26.74
N LEU A 77 -2.81 26.60 26.45
CA LEU A 77 -2.04 25.42 26.84
C LEU A 77 -0.65 25.46 26.22
N ASN A 78 0.39 25.34 27.04
CA ASN A 78 1.78 25.33 26.55
C ASN A 78 2.18 23.95 25.99
N GLY A 79 3.33 23.86 25.33
CA GLY A 79 3.78 22.62 24.68
C GLY A 79 3.95 21.43 25.63
N ASN A 80 4.36 21.65 26.87
CA ASN A 80 4.49 20.59 27.86
C ASN A 80 3.12 20.06 28.31
N GLU A 81 2.17 20.96 28.57
CA GLU A 81 0.80 20.60 28.91
C GLU A 81 0.11 19.81 27.81
N ARG A 82 0.28 20.22 26.54
CA ARG A 82 -0.20 19.48 25.37
C ARG A 82 0.42 18.09 25.29
N THR A 83 1.73 17.97 25.52
CA THR A 83 2.44 16.68 25.51
C THR A 83 1.92 15.73 26.58
N ILE A 84 1.66 16.23 27.79
CA ILE A 84 1.10 15.45 28.89
C ILE A 84 -0.35 15.04 28.58
N LEU A 85 -1.15 15.95 28.02
CA LEU A 85 -2.52 15.64 27.60
C LEU A 85 -2.54 14.57 26.49
N GLN A 86 -1.63 14.64 25.53
CA GLN A 86 -1.47 13.61 24.48
C GLN A 86 -1.08 12.27 25.09
N ALA A 87 -0.13 12.25 26.03
CA ALA A 87 0.26 11.02 26.72
C ALA A 87 -0.92 10.37 27.47
N LYS A 88 -1.79 11.18 28.08
CA LYS A 88 -3.04 10.69 28.67
C LYS A 88 -4.01 10.10 27.64
N CYS A 89 -4.14 10.73 26.47
CA CYS A 89 -4.94 10.21 25.37
C CYS A 89 -4.44 8.84 24.90
N LEU A 90 -3.13 8.69 24.66
CA LEU A 90 -2.51 7.40 24.30
C LEU A 90 -2.79 6.29 25.33
N LEU A 91 -2.77 6.61 26.63
CA LEU A 91 -3.11 5.65 27.68
C LEU A 91 -4.60 5.24 27.66
N LEU A 92 -5.50 6.12 27.21
CA LEU A 92 -6.91 5.80 27.02
C LEU A 92 -7.11 4.91 25.79
N GLU A 93 -6.38 5.17 24.70
CA GLU A 93 -6.38 4.32 23.50
C GLU A 93 -5.91 2.91 23.83
N GLN A 94 -4.78 2.77 24.54
CA GLN A 94 -4.27 1.47 24.99
C GLN A 94 -5.27 0.73 25.89
N TRP A 95 -5.96 1.46 26.77
CA TRP A 95 -6.98 0.87 27.62
C TRP A 95 -8.20 0.41 26.81
N ALA A 96 -8.70 1.21 25.88
CA ALA A 96 -9.81 0.82 25.01
C ALA A 96 -9.44 -0.38 24.12
N ALA A 97 -8.22 -0.40 23.58
CA ALA A 97 -7.69 -1.52 22.80
C ALA A 97 -7.64 -2.82 23.63
N SER A 98 -7.34 -2.74 24.94
CA SER A 98 -7.39 -3.91 25.84
C SER A 98 -8.80 -4.49 26.02
N LEU A 99 -9.84 -3.72 25.66
CA LEU A 99 -11.24 -4.12 25.66
C LEU A 99 -11.75 -4.49 24.25
N GLY A 100 -10.88 -4.49 23.24
CA GLY A 100 -11.23 -4.73 21.84
C GLY A 100 -11.95 -3.56 21.17
N VAL A 101 -11.82 -2.35 21.70
CA VAL A 101 -12.38 -1.12 21.11
C VAL A 101 -11.26 -0.28 20.54
N GLU A 102 -11.35 0.03 19.25
CA GLU A 102 -10.42 0.93 18.58
C GLU A 102 -10.92 2.38 18.73
N VAL A 103 -10.10 3.24 19.34
CA VAL A 103 -10.40 4.66 19.54
C VAL A 103 -9.15 5.48 19.28
N ASN A 104 -9.31 6.62 18.60
CA ASN A 104 -8.25 7.55 18.28
C ASN A 104 -8.60 8.93 18.86
N PHE A 105 -7.70 9.52 19.64
CA PHE A 105 -7.89 10.85 20.23
C PHE A 105 -7.00 11.88 19.54
N PHE A 106 -7.64 12.92 19.01
CA PHE A 106 -6.99 14.03 18.32
C PHE A 106 -7.08 15.30 19.16
N LEU A 107 -5.94 15.88 19.55
CA LEU A 107 -5.92 17.18 20.21
C LEU A 107 -6.12 18.31 19.19
N ILE A 108 -7.15 19.13 19.43
CA ILE A 108 -7.53 20.22 18.54
C ILE A 108 -7.43 21.54 19.29
N ASP A 109 -6.48 22.39 18.89
CA ASP A 109 -6.41 23.76 19.37
C ASP A 109 -7.64 24.54 18.89
N GLU A 110 -8.33 25.23 19.79
CA GLU A 110 -9.57 25.96 19.49
C GLU A 110 -9.42 27.00 18.36
N ASN A 111 -8.21 27.49 18.11
CA ASN A 111 -7.92 28.44 17.03
C ASN A 111 -7.27 27.81 15.79
N ARG A 112 -7.06 26.48 15.77
CA ARG A 112 -6.36 25.75 14.68
C ARG A 112 -6.94 26.10 13.32
N PHE A 113 -8.27 26.04 13.19
CA PHE A 113 -8.93 26.16 11.91
C PHE A 113 -9.15 27.62 11.48
N ARG A 114 -9.36 28.54 12.43
CA ARG A 114 -9.57 29.98 12.14
C ARG A 114 -8.31 30.70 11.65
N GLN A 115 -7.13 30.23 12.03
CA GLN A 115 -5.86 30.88 11.68
C GLN A 115 -5.26 30.38 10.35
N ASN A 116 -5.95 29.49 9.60
CA ASN A 116 -5.38 28.80 8.43
C ASN A 116 -4.00 28.17 8.70
N LEU A 117 -3.73 27.79 9.96
CA LEU A 117 -2.47 27.16 10.35
C LEU A 117 -2.49 25.71 9.90
N SER A 118 -2.07 25.47 8.66
CA SER A 118 -1.73 24.14 8.14
C SER A 118 -0.53 23.60 8.92
N GLY A 119 -0.74 22.53 9.69
CA GLY A 119 0.34 21.84 10.42
C GLY A 119 1.35 21.20 9.47
N LYS A 120 2.61 21.05 9.92
CA LYS A 120 3.63 20.27 9.21
C LYS A 120 3.32 18.78 9.31
N LEU A 121 3.60 18.09 8.21
CA LEU A 121 3.44 16.64 7.97
C LEU A 121 4.23 15.82 9.00
N ASP A 122 3.55 15.00 9.78
CA ASP A 122 4.12 13.74 10.28
C ASP A 122 3.69 12.62 9.32
N ALA A 123 4.48 11.54 9.25
CA ALA A 123 4.44 10.51 8.20
C ALA A 123 3.10 9.77 8.01
N GLU A 124 2.07 10.05 8.81
CA GLU A 124 0.76 9.41 8.78
C GLU A 124 -0.40 10.38 8.47
N ASP A 125 -0.15 11.70 8.42
CA ASP A 125 -1.18 12.72 8.25
C ASP A 125 -0.86 13.63 7.06
N CYS A 126 -1.67 13.57 5.98
CA CYS A 126 -1.71 14.58 4.91
C CYS A 126 -2.32 15.93 5.38
N GLY A 127 -1.99 16.37 6.60
CA GLY A 127 -2.70 17.40 7.36
C GLY A 127 -2.58 18.85 6.85
N SER A 128 -1.84 19.09 5.77
CA SER A 128 -1.79 20.40 5.09
C SER A 128 -2.75 20.53 3.90
N THR A 129 -3.27 19.42 3.37
CA THR A 129 -4.06 19.39 2.11
C THR A 129 -5.52 18.97 2.29
N LEU A 130 -6.06 18.91 3.53
CA LEU A 130 -7.42 18.40 3.82
C LEU A 130 -8.24 19.30 4.77
N HIS A 131 -7.87 20.57 4.95
CA HIS A 131 -8.44 21.45 5.96
C HIS A 131 -9.98 21.61 5.89
N ILE A 132 -10.50 22.06 4.76
CA ILE A 132 -11.94 22.27 4.50
C ILE A 132 -12.68 20.94 4.45
N LEU A 133 -12.12 19.90 3.83
CA LEU A 133 -12.79 18.60 3.73
C LEU A 133 -12.86 17.86 5.07
N LEU A 134 -11.86 18.05 5.94
CA LEU A 134 -11.91 17.56 7.32
C LEU A 134 -12.97 18.31 8.13
N LEU A 135 -13.07 19.64 7.96
CA LEU A 135 -14.15 20.42 8.58
C LEU A 135 -15.53 20.06 8.02
N ASP A 136 -15.66 19.79 6.72
CA ASP A 136 -16.89 19.28 6.10
C ASP A 136 -17.30 17.95 6.76
N GLU A 137 -16.37 17.00 6.88
CA GLU A 137 -16.62 15.73 7.58
C GLU A 137 -16.96 15.94 9.05
N PHE A 138 -16.26 16.83 9.76
CA PHE A 138 -16.53 17.12 11.15
C PHE A 138 -17.92 17.75 11.34
N TYR A 139 -18.23 18.87 10.67
CA TYR A 139 -19.51 19.55 10.83
C TYR A 139 -20.71 18.69 10.45
N ARG A 140 -20.56 17.80 9.45
CA ARG A 140 -21.66 16.92 9.05
C ARG A 140 -21.84 15.67 9.93
N SER A 141 -20.87 15.33 10.79
CA SER A 141 -20.90 14.08 11.56
C SER A 141 -20.59 14.22 13.05
N ALA A 142 -20.22 15.41 13.53
CA ALA A 142 -19.80 15.61 14.90
C ALA A 142 -20.95 15.39 15.89
N VAL A 143 -20.69 14.55 16.88
CA VAL A 143 -21.56 14.34 18.04
C VAL A 143 -20.86 14.90 19.26
N ARG A 144 -21.50 15.88 19.91
CA ARG A 144 -20.98 16.48 21.13
C ARG A 144 -21.12 15.52 22.31
N LEU A 145 -20.01 14.96 22.78
CA LEU A 145 -19.97 14.10 23.96
C LEU A 145 -19.94 14.93 25.26
N ALA A 146 -19.17 16.01 25.27
CA ALA A 146 -19.08 16.98 26.37
C ALA A 146 -18.56 18.33 25.86
N GLY A 147 -18.72 19.40 26.63
CA GLY A 147 -18.16 20.71 26.27
C GLY A 147 -19.16 21.77 25.80
N LYS A 148 -18.58 22.89 25.37
CA LYS A 148 -19.28 23.98 24.68
C LYS A 148 -19.82 23.48 23.33
N PRO A 149 -21.03 23.88 22.88
CA PRO A 149 -21.54 23.62 21.54
C PRO A 149 -20.75 24.31 20.41
N LEU A 150 -20.93 23.82 19.17
CA LEU A 150 -20.34 24.41 17.96
C LEU A 150 -21.11 25.67 17.52
N LEU A 151 -20.38 26.77 17.30
CA LEU A 151 -20.95 28.03 16.83
C LEU A 151 -21.47 27.96 15.39
N TRP A 152 -20.79 27.18 14.54
CA TRP A 152 -21.04 27.13 13.10
C TRP A 152 -22.50 26.80 12.74
N ASN A 153 -23.18 26.00 13.57
CA ASN A 153 -24.59 25.65 13.41
C ASN A 153 -25.55 26.84 13.56
N MET A 154 -25.13 27.93 14.22
CA MET A 154 -25.94 29.14 14.43
C MET A 154 -25.85 30.15 13.29
N VAL A 155 -24.86 30.00 12.39
CA VAL A 155 -24.66 30.92 11.27
C VAL A 155 -25.50 30.47 10.08
N PRO A 156 -26.46 31.28 9.59
CA PRO A 156 -27.28 30.97 8.42
C PRO A 156 -26.44 30.65 7.17
N GLY A 157 -26.91 29.73 6.33
CA GLY A 157 -26.17 29.28 5.15
C GLY A 157 -25.88 30.39 4.13
N ASP A 158 -26.76 31.39 3.99
CA ASP A 158 -26.55 32.58 3.14
C ASP A 158 -25.46 33.53 3.67
N ARG A 159 -25.01 33.33 4.91
CA ARG A 159 -23.94 34.10 5.56
C ARG A 159 -22.60 33.38 5.59
N GLU A 160 -22.50 32.16 5.04
CA GLU A 160 -21.27 31.35 5.07
C GLU A 160 -20.07 32.08 4.45
N MET A 161 -20.25 32.73 3.30
CA MET A 161 -19.19 33.46 2.60
C MET A 161 -18.63 34.63 3.43
N ASN A 162 -19.42 35.18 4.36
CA ASN A 162 -19.04 36.28 5.24
C ASN A 162 -19.06 35.84 6.72
N TYR A 163 -18.75 34.57 6.99
CA TYR A 163 -18.85 33.94 8.31
C TYR A 163 -18.24 34.80 9.43
N GLU A 164 -16.99 35.23 9.26
CA GLU A 164 -16.24 35.98 10.28
C GLU A 164 -16.85 37.36 10.58
N GLU A 165 -17.35 38.06 9.56
CA GLU A 165 -18.03 39.35 9.72
C GLU A 165 -19.35 39.18 10.49
N TYR A 166 -20.14 38.19 10.10
CA TYR A 166 -21.43 37.90 10.73
C TYR A 166 -21.27 37.48 12.19
N VAL A 167 -20.35 36.56 12.47
CA VAL A 167 -20.03 36.11 13.84
C VAL A 167 -19.50 37.27 14.69
N SER A 168 -18.63 38.12 14.12
CA SER A 168 -18.10 39.28 14.83
C SER A 168 -19.21 40.27 15.21
N ALA A 169 -20.20 40.49 14.34
CA ALA A 169 -21.37 41.32 14.63
C ALA A 169 -22.21 40.75 15.78
N LEU A 170 -22.48 39.43 15.79
CA LEU A 170 -23.23 38.76 16.86
C LEU A 170 -22.55 38.79 18.23
N PHE A 171 -21.21 38.87 18.26
CA PHE A 171 -20.48 39.09 19.51
C PHE A 171 -20.46 40.56 19.92
N ALA A 172 -20.37 41.47 18.95
CA ALA A 172 -20.31 42.92 19.22
C ALA A 172 -21.66 43.46 19.74
N ASP A 173 -22.78 42.94 19.25
CA ASP A 173 -24.13 43.32 19.70
C ASP A 173 -24.60 42.57 20.96
N GLY A 174 -23.82 41.58 21.42
CA GLY A 174 -24.08 40.80 22.63
C GLY A 174 -25.10 39.67 22.45
N SER A 175 -25.53 39.36 21.22
CA SER A 175 -26.42 38.23 20.93
C SER A 175 -25.79 36.88 21.28
N LEU A 176 -24.47 36.77 21.19
CA LEU A 176 -23.69 35.60 21.59
C LEU A 176 -22.60 35.97 22.61
N LYS A 177 -22.22 35.01 23.46
CA LYS A 177 -21.08 35.15 24.37
C LYS A 177 -19.96 34.19 23.97
N ARG A 178 -18.74 34.71 23.78
CA ARG A 178 -17.59 33.90 23.29
C ARG A 178 -17.32 32.66 24.14
N ASP A 179 -17.46 32.77 25.45
CA ASP A 179 -17.15 31.68 26.37
C ASP A 179 -18.16 30.51 26.32
N GLU A 180 -19.29 30.66 25.62
CA GLU A 180 -20.32 29.62 25.50
C GLU A 180 -20.13 28.72 24.29
N TRP A 181 -19.24 29.07 23.33
CA TRP A 181 -19.14 28.38 22.04
C TRP A 181 -17.73 27.90 21.72
N ILE A 182 -17.64 26.85 20.90
CA ILE A 182 -16.45 26.51 20.12
C ILE A 182 -16.66 27.02 18.71
N ASP A 183 -15.73 27.85 18.24
CA ASP A 183 -15.74 28.41 16.90
C ASP A 183 -14.52 27.90 16.12
N LEU A 184 -14.76 26.98 15.19
CA LEU A 184 -13.72 26.45 14.30
C LEU A 184 -13.69 27.17 12.94
N GLY A 185 -14.48 28.23 12.75
CA GLY A 185 -14.56 28.99 11.49
C GLY A 185 -15.70 28.56 10.57
N GLY A 186 -15.77 29.18 9.40
CA GLY A 186 -16.70 28.82 8.32
C GLY A 186 -16.06 27.88 7.29
N LEU A 187 -16.87 27.27 6.44
CA LEU A 187 -16.42 26.54 5.26
C LEU A 187 -16.13 27.56 4.15
N GLY A 188 -14.86 27.81 3.91
CA GLY A 188 -14.41 28.61 2.76
C GLY A 188 -14.59 27.88 1.42
N ALA A 189 -14.05 28.47 0.35
CA ALA A 189 -14.03 27.81 -0.95
C ALA A 189 -13.00 26.66 -0.95
N LEU A 190 -13.43 25.48 -1.42
CA LEU A 190 -12.55 24.33 -1.60
C LEU A 190 -11.52 24.62 -2.71
N SER A 191 -10.22 24.52 -2.42
CA SER A 191 -9.19 24.67 -3.46
C SER A 191 -9.06 23.40 -4.30
N ALA A 192 -8.59 23.55 -5.53
CA ALA A 192 -8.35 22.40 -6.41
C ALA A 192 -7.20 21.52 -5.88
N GLU A 193 -6.22 22.11 -5.19
CA GLU A 193 -5.11 21.40 -4.54
C GLU A 193 -5.58 20.53 -3.38
N GLU A 194 -6.46 21.06 -2.52
CA GLU A 194 -7.03 20.32 -1.40
C GLU A 194 -7.92 19.17 -1.90
N TYR A 195 -8.75 19.44 -2.91
CA TYR A 195 -9.52 18.39 -3.58
C TYR A 195 -8.63 17.26 -4.11
N PHE A 196 -7.53 17.64 -4.78
CA PHE A 196 -6.60 16.70 -5.36
C PHE A 196 -5.93 15.84 -4.29
N GLY A 197 -5.43 16.46 -3.22
CA GLY A 197 -4.82 15.77 -2.07
C GLY A 197 -5.79 14.80 -1.39
N ALA A 198 -7.04 15.22 -1.17
CA ALA A 198 -8.07 14.36 -0.57
C ALA A 198 -8.41 13.13 -1.42
N SER A 199 -8.56 13.33 -2.72
CA SER A 199 -8.89 12.25 -3.64
C SER A 199 -7.76 11.21 -3.69
N LEU A 200 -6.52 11.71 -3.70
CA LEU A 200 -5.34 10.86 -3.66
C LEU A 200 -5.27 10.05 -2.36
N TRP A 201 -5.54 10.68 -1.21
CA TRP A 201 -5.56 10.00 0.08
C TRP A 201 -6.65 8.92 0.19
N GLN A 202 -7.85 9.17 -0.33
CA GLN A 202 -8.90 8.15 -0.33
C GLN A 202 -8.53 6.96 -1.22
N LEU A 203 -7.88 7.20 -2.36
CA LEU A 203 -7.33 6.13 -3.20
C LEU A 203 -6.24 5.34 -2.45
N TYR A 204 -5.38 5.99 -1.66
CA TYR A 204 -4.41 5.28 -0.82
C TYR A 204 -5.08 4.38 0.22
N LYS A 205 -6.09 4.88 0.92
CA LYS A 205 -6.85 4.10 1.92
C LYS A 205 -7.65 2.96 1.30
N SER A 206 -7.96 3.04 -0.01
CA SER A 206 -8.69 1.99 -0.73
C SER A 206 -7.92 0.67 -0.85
N ILE A 207 -6.59 0.71 -0.74
CA ILE A 207 -5.74 -0.50 -0.76
C ILE A 207 -6.06 -1.41 0.42
N ASP A 208 -6.30 -0.80 1.59
CA ASP A 208 -6.50 -1.53 2.85
C ASP A 208 -7.99 -1.70 3.16
N SER A 209 -8.85 -0.73 2.78
CA SER A 209 -10.30 -0.75 3.03
C SER A 209 -11.11 -0.27 1.82
N PRO A 210 -11.31 -1.13 0.80
CA PRO A 210 -11.81 -0.69 -0.50
C PRO A 210 -13.27 -0.22 -0.46
N TYR A 211 -14.17 -0.88 0.28
CA TYR A 211 -15.59 -0.53 0.28
C TYR A 211 -15.89 0.86 0.90
N LYS A 212 -15.25 1.19 2.04
CA LYS A 212 -15.37 2.52 2.69
C LYS A 212 -14.75 3.59 1.79
N ALA A 213 -13.60 3.28 1.20
CA ALA A 213 -12.88 4.21 0.33
C ALA A 213 -13.67 4.53 -0.95
N VAL A 214 -14.28 3.55 -1.62
CA VAL A 214 -15.07 3.79 -2.84
C VAL A 214 -16.16 4.84 -2.62
N LEU A 215 -16.91 4.77 -1.52
CA LEU A 215 -17.94 5.77 -1.21
C LEU A 215 -17.35 7.18 -1.06
N LYS A 216 -16.25 7.30 -0.31
CA LYS A 216 -15.58 8.59 -0.11
C LYS A 216 -14.92 9.11 -1.39
N THR A 217 -14.32 8.24 -2.19
CA THR A 217 -13.73 8.58 -3.49
C THR A 217 -14.80 9.06 -4.47
N LEU A 218 -15.95 8.41 -4.53
CA LEU A 218 -17.06 8.84 -5.39
C LEU A 218 -17.71 10.14 -4.89
N LEU A 219 -17.74 10.38 -3.57
CA LEU A 219 -18.17 11.67 -3.02
C LEU A 219 -17.26 12.80 -3.50
N LEU A 220 -15.94 12.58 -3.45
CA LEU A 220 -14.98 13.54 -3.99
C LEU A 220 -15.22 13.71 -5.49
N GLU A 221 -15.37 12.63 -6.25
CA GLU A 221 -15.66 12.72 -7.69
C GLU A 221 -16.90 13.59 -7.98
N ALA A 222 -17.97 13.45 -7.20
CA ALA A 222 -19.14 14.32 -7.27
C ALA A 222 -18.80 15.80 -6.96
N TYR A 223 -17.99 16.08 -5.94
CA TYR A 223 -17.51 17.43 -5.65
C TYR A 223 -16.67 18.02 -6.80
N SER A 224 -15.80 17.23 -7.46
CA SER A 224 -15.03 17.72 -8.61
C SER A 224 -15.88 18.02 -9.83
N TRP A 225 -17.00 17.32 -9.99
CA TRP A 225 -17.90 17.54 -11.11
C TRP A 225 -18.61 18.89 -11.00
N GLU A 226 -18.87 19.37 -9.78
CA GLU A 226 -19.48 20.67 -9.48
C GLU A 226 -18.44 21.82 -9.34
N TYR A 227 -17.14 21.52 -9.36
CA TYR A 227 -16.07 22.49 -9.13
C TYR A 227 -16.08 23.63 -10.19
N PRO A 228 -15.89 24.91 -9.80
CA PRO A 228 -15.47 25.43 -8.49
C PRO A 228 -16.61 25.69 -7.49
N GLN A 229 -17.86 25.42 -7.86
CA GLN A 229 -19.04 25.70 -7.02
C GLN A 229 -19.52 24.45 -6.28
N SER A 230 -18.57 23.62 -5.82
CA SER A 230 -18.85 22.37 -5.13
C SER A 230 -19.69 22.60 -3.88
N GLN A 231 -20.85 21.95 -3.80
CA GLN A 231 -21.70 22.06 -2.63
C GLN A 231 -21.31 21.01 -1.59
N LEU A 232 -20.60 21.42 -0.53
CA LEU A 232 -20.20 20.53 0.55
C LEU A 232 -21.41 19.99 1.33
N LEU A 233 -21.34 18.73 1.78
CA LEU A 233 -22.43 18.06 2.50
C LEU A 233 -22.76 18.73 3.83
N ALA A 234 -21.79 19.31 4.53
CA ALA A 234 -22.04 20.08 5.75
C ALA A 234 -23.00 21.25 5.49
N LEU A 235 -22.80 22.01 4.41
CA LEU A 235 -23.70 23.12 4.05
C LEU A 235 -25.13 22.63 3.77
N GLU A 236 -25.26 21.46 3.17
CA GLU A 236 -26.56 20.82 2.95
C GLU A 236 -27.22 20.39 4.27
N ILE A 237 -26.45 19.84 5.22
CA ILE A 237 -26.96 19.54 6.58
C ILE A 237 -27.43 20.81 7.28
N LYS A 238 -26.62 21.87 7.24
CA LYS A 238 -26.97 23.17 7.83
C LYS A 238 -28.29 23.68 7.25
N ARG A 239 -28.44 23.63 5.92
CA ARG A 239 -29.66 24.06 5.23
C ARG A 239 -30.88 23.26 5.68
N ARG A 240 -30.79 21.92 5.71
CA ARG A 240 -31.87 21.05 6.19
C ARG A 240 -32.23 21.34 7.64
N LEU A 241 -31.22 21.51 8.51
CA LEU A 241 -31.42 21.83 9.92
C LEU A 241 -32.13 23.18 10.12
N HIS A 242 -31.75 24.21 9.38
CA HIS A 242 -32.35 25.56 9.47
C HIS A 242 -33.76 25.62 8.89
N ASN A 243 -34.05 24.81 7.88
CA ASN A 243 -35.39 24.66 7.31
C ASN A 243 -36.34 23.82 8.18
N GLY A 244 -35.81 23.06 9.14
CA GLY A 244 -36.59 22.10 9.93
C GLY A 244 -36.90 20.80 9.19
N ASP A 245 -36.12 20.46 8.15
CA ASP A 245 -36.24 19.25 7.35
C ASP A 245 -35.68 18.03 8.12
N LEU A 246 -36.37 17.64 9.20
CA LEU A 246 -35.94 16.63 10.18
C LEU A 246 -36.52 15.22 9.92
N ASP A 247 -36.73 14.84 8.66
CA ASP A 247 -37.12 13.47 8.32
C ASP A 247 -36.16 12.46 8.96
N SER A 248 -36.68 11.30 9.41
CA SER A 248 -36.04 10.44 10.42
C SER A 248 -34.59 10.01 10.14
N PHE A 249 -34.12 10.07 8.89
CA PHE A 249 -32.76 9.72 8.49
C PHE A 249 -32.16 10.65 7.42
N SER A 250 -32.83 11.74 7.06
CA SER A 250 -32.35 12.68 6.02
C SER A 250 -31.08 13.43 6.43
N LEU A 251 -30.78 13.49 7.74
CA LEU A 251 -29.57 14.08 8.32
C LEU A 251 -28.48 13.04 8.62
N ASP A 252 -28.69 11.78 8.28
CA ASP A 252 -27.67 10.74 8.46
C ASP A 252 -26.48 10.99 7.53
N SER A 253 -25.29 11.15 8.12
CA SER A 253 -24.10 11.60 7.40
C SER A 253 -23.62 10.64 6.30
N TYR A 254 -23.91 9.34 6.44
CA TYR A 254 -23.60 8.32 5.44
C TYR A 254 -24.67 8.24 4.36
N TYR A 255 -25.95 8.38 4.73
CA TYR A 255 -27.05 8.43 3.78
C TYR A 255 -26.91 9.63 2.84
N MET A 256 -26.60 10.82 3.35
CA MET A 256 -26.40 12.01 2.53
C MET A 256 -25.23 11.88 1.56
N MET A 257 -24.17 11.17 1.97
CA MET A 257 -23.07 10.82 1.07
C MET A 257 -23.56 9.90 -0.06
N LEU A 258 -24.33 8.86 0.25
CA LEU A 258 -24.92 7.98 -0.76
C LEU A 258 -25.86 8.73 -1.70
N GLU A 259 -26.69 9.64 -1.17
CA GLU A 259 -27.62 10.47 -1.95
C GLU A 259 -26.87 11.37 -2.94
N ARG A 260 -25.79 12.04 -2.49
CA ARG A 260 -24.94 12.86 -3.36
C ARG A 260 -24.27 12.02 -4.44
N VAL A 261 -23.67 10.89 -4.07
CA VAL A 261 -23.04 9.96 -5.02
C VAL A 261 -24.06 9.42 -6.02
N THR A 262 -25.26 9.09 -5.58
CA THR A 262 -26.35 8.62 -6.45
C THR A 262 -26.73 9.68 -7.48
N THR A 263 -26.92 10.93 -7.03
CA THR A 263 -27.25 12.05 -7.93
C THR A 263 -26.19 12.23 -9.00
N TYR A 264 -24.92 12.21 -8.60
CA TYR A 264 -23.79 12.33 -9.51
C TYR A 264 -23.75 11.19 -10.55
N LEU A 265 -23.78 9.93 -10.10
CA LEU A 265 -23.65 8.76 -10.98
C LEU A 265 -24.83 8.62 -11.95
N VAL A 266 -26.04 8.96 -11.52
CA VAL A 266 -27.21 9.02 -12.40
C VAL A 266 -27.04 10.12 -13.45
N ALA A 267 -26.54 11.31 -13.07
CA ALA A 267 -26.35 12.42 -13.99
C ALA A 267 -25.32 12.11 -15.10
N ILE A 268 -24.30 11.30 -14.80
CA ILE A 268 -23.30 10.87 -15.78
C ILE A 268 -23.63 9.54 -16.48
N GLY A 269 -24.74 8.88 -16.11
CA GLY A 269 -25.18 7.61 -16.70
C GLY A 269 -24.30 6.41 -16.35
N ASP A 270 -23.75 6.35 -15.13
CA ASP A 270 -22.84 5.29 -14.68
C ASP A 270 -23.53 4.31 -13.73
N ASP A 271 -24.38 3.46 -14.30
CA ASP A 271 -25.18 2.50 -13.54
C ASP A 271 -24.33 1.43 -12.82
N ALA A 272 -23.17 1.07 -13.41
CA ALA A 272 -22.28 0.06 -12.84
C ALA A 272 -21.66 0.54 -11.52
N ARG A 273 -21.07 1.75 -11.51
CA ARG A 273 -20.53 2.32 -10.27
C ARG A 273 -21.64 2.69 -9.28
N LEU A 274 -22.86 2.98 -9.77
CA LEU A 274 -24.00 3.25 -8.90
C LEU A 274 -24.42 2.01 -8.10
N ASP A 275 -24.56 0.85 -8.75
CA ASP A 275 -24.84 -0.40 -8.05
C ASP A 275 -23.71 -0.77 -7.07
N LEU A 276 -22.45 -0.58 -7.46
CA LEU A 276 -21.31 -0.77 -6.56
C LEU A 276 -21.40 0.15 -5.34
N ALA A 277 -21.67 1.44 -5.50
CA ALA A 277 -21.81 2.39 -4.39
C ALA A 277 -22.92 1.96 -3.41
N ARG A 278 -24.06 1.51 -3.94
CA ARG A 278 -25.17 0.98 -3.12
C ARG A 278 -24.76 -0.27 -2.34
N ARG A 279 -24.03 -1.20 -2.98
CA ARG A 279 -23.46 -2.38 -2.29
C ARG A 279 -22.43 -2.02 -1.23
N CYS A 280 -21.54 -1.07 -1.51
CA CYS A 280 -20.58 -0.54 -0.53
C CYS A 280 -21.31 0.04 0.70
N PHE A 281 -22.37 0.83 0.48
CA PHE A 281 -23.18 1.40 1.54
C PHE A 281 -23.89 0.30 2.36
N TYR A 282 -24.57 -0.63 1.69
CA TYR A 282 -25.24 -1.75 2.34
C TYR A 282 -24.29 -2.55 3.24
N MET A 283 -23.10 -2.89 2.72
CA MET A 283 -22.07 -3.59 3.48
C MET A 283 -21.49 -2.74 4.62
N LYS A 284 -21.42 -1.41 4.47
CA LYS A 284 -20.93 -0.52 5.54
C LYS A 284 -21.89 -0.46 6.72
N VAL A 285 -23.20 -0.47 6.48
CA VAL A 285 -24.23 -0.45 7.52
C VAL A 285 -24.22 -1.74 8.35
N CYS A 286 -23.76 -2.87 7.78
CA CYS A 286 -23.58 -4.15 8.47
C CYS A 286 -24.87 -4.77 9.04
N GLU A 287 -26.02 -4.49 8.44
CA GLU A 287 -27.33 -5.05 8.81
C GLU A 287 -27.76 -6.13 7.81
N GLN A 288 -28.00 -7.36 8.27
CA GLN A 288 -28.30 -8.50 7.40
C GLN A 288 -29.79 -8.63 7.14
N LEU A 289 -30.27 -8.10 6.00
CA LEU A 289 -31.69 -8.13 5.65
C LEU A 289 -32.23 -9.53 5.32
N SER A 290 -31.37 -10.49 4.96
CA SER A 290 -31.74 -11.89 4.73
C SER A 290 -32.16 -12.63 6.01
N VAL A 291 -31.71 -12.19 7.18
CA VAL A 291 -32.07 -12.78 8.47
C VAL A 291 -33.46 -12.26 8.91
N PRO A 292 -34.39 -13.12 9.37
CA PRO A 292 -35.72 -12.68 9.82
C PRO A 292 -35.66 -11.68 10.98
N ALA A 293 -36.59 -10.72 11.01
CA ALA A 293 -36.65 -9.68 12.05
C ALA A 293 -36.88 -10.25 13.48
N GLN A 294 -37.46 -11.44 13.59
CA GLN A 294 -37.77 -12.11 14.86
C GLN A 294 -36.52 -12.56 15.65
N SER A 295 -35.37 -12.63 14.98
CA SER A 295 -34.09 -13.06 15.58
C SER A 295 -33.19 -11.91 16.05
N ILE A 296 -33.64 -10.65 15.97
CA ILE A 296 -32.82 -9.47 16.27
C ILE A 296 -33.51 -8.63 17.37
N PRO A 297 -32.77 -8.08 18.38
CA PRO A 297 -33.35 -7.23 19.42
C PRO A 297 -34.07 -5.99 18.85
N GLU A 298 -35.18 -5.58 19.48
CA GLU A 298 -35.97 -4.40 19.06
C GLU A 298 -35.17 -3.07 19.06
N GLN A 299 -34.11 -2.97 19.87
CA GLN A 299 -33.18 -1.84 19.84
C GLN A 299 -32.22 -1.95 18.64
N GLY A 300 -32.40 -1.09 17.64
CA GLY A 300 -31.57 -1.06 16.41
C GLY A 300 -32.35 -1.19 15.10
N ASN A 301 -33.68 -1.34 15.15
CA ASN A 301 -34.50 -1.61 13.96
C ASN A 301 -34.60 -0.45 12.96
N TRP A 302 -34.32 0.79 13.36
CA TRP A 302 -34.42 1.95 12.46
C TRP A 302 -33.45 1.85 11.26
N ARG A 303 -32.23 1.32 11.44
CA ARG A 303 -31.28 1.12 10.33
C ARG A 303 -31.78 0.08 9.33
N ARG A 304 -32.39 -0.98 9.88
CA ARG A 304 -32.97 -2.06 9.08
C ARG A 304 -34.16 -1.56 8.27
N GLU A 305 -35.01 -0.70 8.86
CA GLU A 305 -36.12 -0.04 8.18
C GLU A 305 -35.65 0.81 7.01
N ILE A 306 -34.61 1.63 7.21
CA ILE A 306 -33.98 2.43 6.15
C ILE A 306 -33.47 1.54 5.02
N LEU A 307 -32.69 0.49 5.35
CA LEU A 307 -32.17 -0.40 4.31
C LEU A 307 -33.28 -1.14 3.57
N HIS A 308 -34.35 -1.56 4.24
CA HIS A 308 -35.51 -2.17 3.56
C HIS A 308 -36.15 -1.22 2.56
N GLN A 309 -36.29 0.05 2.91
CA GLN A 309 -36.81 1.07 1.99
C GLN A 309 -35.86 1.24 0.79
N LEU A 310 -34.58 1.44 1.04
CA LEU A 310 -33.58 1.68 -0.01
C LEU A 310 -33.42 0.49 -0.97
N VAL A 311 -33.32 -0.73 -0.44
CA VAL A 311 -33.17 -1.95 -1.24
C VAL A 311 -34.41 -2.20 -2.12
N ARG A 312 -35.61 -1.84 -1.65
CA ARG A 312 -36.83 -1.86 -2.48
C ARG A 312 -36.78 -0.82 -3.59
N GLU A 313 -36.33 0.40 -3.30
CA GLU A 313 -36.17 1.47 -4.30
C GLU A 313 -35.11 1.10 -5.36
N TRP A 314 -34.06 0.38 -4.98
CA TRP A 314 -33.01 -0.09 -5.90
C TRP A 314 -33.45 -1.29 -6.75
N GLY A 315 -34.54 -1.96 -6.40
CA GLY A 315 -35.05 -3.13 -7.12
C GLY A 315 -34.22 -4.39 -6.92
N TRP A 316 -33.46 -4.49 -5.83
CA TRP A 316 -32.63 -5.66 -5.54
C TRP A 316 -33.48 -6.90 -5.20
N SER A 317 -33.04 -8.05 -5.70
CA SER A 317 -33.69 -9.34 -5.42
C SER A 317 -33.30 -9.87 -4.04
N HIS A 318 -34.13 -10.78 -3.49
CA HIS A 318 -33.79 -11.46 -2.24
C HIS A 318 -32.51 -12.30 -2.36
N GLU A 319 -32.26 -12.89 -3.53
CA GLU A 319 -31.04 -13.66 -3.81
C GLU A 319 -29.78 -12.77 -3.73
N GLN A 320 -29.84 -11.56 -4.29
CA GLN A 320 -28.73 -10.61 -4.20
C GLN A 320 -28.40 -10.23 -2.75
N ILE A 321 -29.43 -9.98 -1.94
CA ILE A 321 -29.29 -9.68 -0.51
C ILE A 321 -28.63 -10.86 0.23
N GLN A 322 -29.10 -12.09 -0.01
CA GLN A 322 -28.52 -13.29 0.59
C GLN A 322 -27.04 -13.46 0.24
N VAL A 323 -26.66 -13.18 -1.01
CA VAL A 323 -25.26 -13.21 -1.43
C VAL A 323 -24.43 -12.18 -0.65
N LEU A 324 -24.90 -10.93 -0.53
CA LEU A 324 -24.20 -9.87 0.20
C LEU A 324 -24.08 -10.16 1.70
N ASP A 325 -25.14 -10.65 2.33
CA ASP A 325 -25.15 -11.00 3.75
C ASP A 325 -24.23 -12.18 4.07
N ASN A 326 -24.03 -13.08 3.10
CA ASN A 326 -23.11 -14.21 3.19
C ASN A 326 -21.64 -13.84 2.89
N ARG A 327 -21.28 -12.54 2.89
CA ARG A 327 -19.92 -12.04 2.63
C ARG A 327 -18.84 -12.75 3.46
N ALA A 328 -19.12 -13.05 4.72
CA ALA A 328 -18.18 -13.73 5.61
C ALA A 328 -17.78 -15.14 5.12
N CYS A 329 -18.59 -15.74 4.24
CA CYS A 329 -18.33 -17.05 3.64
C CYS A 329 -17.96 -16.96 2.15
N TRP A 330 -17.70 -15.76 1.62
CA TRP A 330 -17.25 -15.61 0.24
C TRP A 330 -15.88 -16.27 0.06
N LYS A 331 -15.80 -17.12 -0.96
CA LYS A 331 -14.59 -17.81 -1.39
C LYS A 331 -13.97 -17.12 -2.61
N ILE A 332 -12.84 -17.65 -3.06
CA ILE A 332 -11.92 -16.98 -3.99
C ILE A 332 -12.57 -16.46 -5.28
N GLU A 333 -13.49 -17.22 -5.88
CA GLU A 333 -14.17 -16.83 -7.12
C GLU A 333 -14.98 -15.55 -6.92
N ARG A 334 -15.80 -15.51 -5.88
CA ARG A 334 -16.63 -14.35 -5.56
C ARG A 334 -15.79 -13.16 -5.10
N VAL A 335 -14.76 -13.41 -4.30
CA VAL A 335 -13.85 -12.36 -3.85
C VAL A 335 -13.10 -11.74 -5.03
N ARG A 336 -12.69 -12.54 -6.01
CA ARG A 336 -12.04 -12.05 -7.23
C ARG A 336 -12.98 -11.16 -8.05
N GLU A 337 -14.23 -11.57 -8.25
CA GLU A 337 -15.24 -10.75 -8.94
C GLU A 337 -15.38 -9.39 -8.26
N ALA A 338 -15.58 -9.39 -6.94
CA ALA A 338 -15.72 -8.16 -6.16
C ALA A 338 -14.45 -7.30 -6.18
N ASN A 339 -13.27 -7.92 -6.09
CA ASN A 339 -11.99 -7.22 -6.13
C ASN A 339 -11.76 -6.52 -7.47
N ASN A 340 -12.05 -7.20 -8.59
CA ASN A 340 -11.91 -6.63 -9.93
C ASN A 340 -12.84 -5.43 -10.11
N GLU A 341 -14.09 -5.56 -9.66
CA GLU A 341 -15.06 -4.46 -9.76
C GLU A 341 -14.68 -3.24 -8.92
N LEU A 342 -14.20 -3.46 -7.68
CA LEU A 342 -13.67 -2.41 -6.83
C LEU A 342 -12.46 -1.72 -7.50
N LEU A 343 -11.53 -2.51 -8.04
CA LEU A 343 -10.35 -2.00 -8.71
C LEU A 343 -10.73 -1.16 -9.93
N ASP A 344 -11.64 -1.64 -10.76
CA ASP A 344 -12.10 -0.91 -11.95
C ASP A 344 -12.71 0.44 -11.58
N ALA A 345 -13.54 0.49 -10.52
CA ALA A 345 -14.12 1.73 -10.02
C ALA A 345 -13.05 2.71 -9.49
N LEU A 346 -12.09 2.23 -8.70
CA LEU A 346 -11.00 3.04 -8.15
C LEU A 346 -10.07 3.58 -9.25
N MET A 347 -9.72 2.76 -10.23
CA MET A 347 -8.91 3.17 -11.38
C MET A 347 -9.66 4.18 -12.24
N GLN A 348 -10.98 4.05 -12.38
CA GLN A 348 -11.79 5.05 -13.07
C GLN A 348 -11.81 6.39 -12.33
N SER A 349 -11.97 6.38 -11.01
CA SER A 349 -11.90 7.60 -10.19
C SER A 349 -10.50 8.23 -10.21
N TYR A 350 -9.43 7.43 -10.20
CA TYR A 350 -8.06 7.93 -10.37
C TYR A 350 -7.88 8.62 -11.73
N ARG A 351 -8.38 8.05 -12.83
CA ARG A 351 -8.33 8.69 -14.15
C ARG A 351 -9.08 10.03 -14.15
N ASN A 352 -10.24 10.08 -13.50
CA ASN A 352 -11.02 11.31 -13.38
C ASN A 352 -10.30 12.38 -12.54
N LEU A 353 -9.61 11.97 -11.46
CA LEU A 353 -8.74 12.83 -10.67
C LEU A 353 -7.59 13.43 -11.50
N ILE A 354 -6.89 12.62 -12.29
CA ILE A 354 -5.82 13.10 -13.17
C ILE A 354 -6.36 14.10 -14.22
N ARG A 355 -7.53 13.83 -14.80
CA ARG A 355 -8.19 14.78 -15.72
C ARG A 355 -8.57 16.09 -15.03
N PHE A 356 -9.08 16.03 -13.79
CA PHE A 356 -9.40 17.21 -13.00
C PHE A 356 -8.15 18.07 -12.74
N ALA A 357 -7.03 17.44 -12.33
CA ALA A 357 -5.78 18.13 -12.09
C ALA A 357 -5.28 18.88 -13.34
N ARG A 358 -5.38 18.23 -14.51
CA ARG A 358 -5.03 18.85 -15.80
C ARG A 358 -5.93 20.05 -16.14
N ARG A 359 -7.25 19.92 -15.97
CA ARG A 359 -8.21 20.99 -16.30
C ARG A 359 -8.00 22.26 -15.47
N ASN A 360 -7.58 22.09 -14.22
CA ASN A 360 -7.39 23.20 -13.29
C ASN A 360 -5.96 23.74 -13.27
N ASN A 361 -5.10 23.33 -14.22
CA ASN A 361 -3.67 23.70 -14.28
C ASN A 361 -2.99 23.57 -12.92
N LEU A 362 -3.34 22.52 -12.17
CA LEU A 362 -2.60 22.22 -10.97
C LEU A 362 -1.16 21.97 -11.41
N SER A 363 -0.26 22.91 -11.09
CA SER A 363 1.11 22.50 -10.78
C SER A 363 0.92 21.38 -9.78
N VAL A 364 1.65 20.29 -9.96
CA VAL A 364 1.59 19.19 -9.01
C VAL A 364 2.25 19.74 -7.74
N SER A 365 1.51 20.54 -6.97
CA SER A 365 1.94 21.34 -5.82
C SER A 365 1.93 20.50 -4.55
N ALA A 366 1.32 19.31 -4.60
CA ALA A 366 1.71 18.22 -3.72
C ALA A 366 3.12 17.80 -4.12
N SER A 367 4.02 17.61 -3.15
CA SER A 367 5.40 17.27 -3.47
C SER A 367 5.42 16.11 -4.48
N PRO A 368 6.23 16.17 -5.55
CA PRO A 368 6.38 15.04 -6.48
C PRO A 368 6.67 13.71 -5.77
N GLN A 369 7.22 13.80 -4.55
CA GLN A 369 7.45 12.72 -3.60
C GLN A 369 6.16 12.04 -3.12
N ASP A 370 5.19 12.79 -2.59
CA ASP A 370 3.96 12.22 -2.01
C ASP A 370 3.12 11.49 -3.06
N ILE A 371 3.03 12.08 -4.26
CA ILE A 371 2.36 11.43 -5.40
C ILE A 371 3.16 10.23 -5.87
N GLY A 372 4.49 10.32 -5.93
CA GLY A 372 5.35 9.19 -6.28
C GLY A 372 5.13 7.98 -5.38
N VAL A 373 5.16 8.18 -4.06
CA VAL A 373 4.93 7.10 -3.06
C VAL A 373 3.55 6.49 -3.21
N LEU A 374 2.53 7.34 -3.28
CA LEU A 374 1.15 6.89 -3.29
C LEU A 374 0.81 6.17 -4.58
N THR A 375 1.29 6.68 -5.71
CA THR A 375 1.13 6.02 -7.00
C THR A 375 1.88 4.68 -7.02
N ARG A 376 3.11 4.62 -6.48
CA ARG A 376 3.86 3.35 -6.33
C ARG A 376 3.14 2.34 -5.43
N LYS A 377 2.51 2.77 -4.35
CA LYS A 377 1.71 1.87 -3.49
C LYS A 377 0.51 1.31 -4.25
N LEU A 378 -0.20 2.15 -5.01
CA LEU A 378 -1.28 1.70 -5.90
C LEU A 378 -0.78 0.68 -6.94
N TYR A 379 0.40 0.91 -7.54
CA TYR A 379 0.98 -0.04 -8.50
C TYR A 379 1.42 -1.36 -7.86
N ALA A 380 2.11 -1.28 -6.72
CA ALA A 380 2.53 -2.44 -5.96
C ALA A 380 1.31 -3.31 -5.60
N ALA A 381 0.18 -2.70 -5.23
CA ALA A 381 -1.06 -3.40 -4.93
C ALA A 381 -1.77 -3.96 -6.18
N PHE A 382 -1.90 -3.18 -7.25
CA PHE A 382 -2.89 -3.46 -8.30
C PHE A 382 -2.32 -3.80 -9.68
N GLU A 383 -1.06 -3.44 -9.99
CA GLU A 383 -0.50 -3.68 -11.32
C GLU A 383 -0.24 -5.17 -11.57
N ALA A 384 -0.75 -5.68 -12.70
CA ALA A 384 -0.52 -7.05 -13.15
C ALA A 384 0.72 -7.11 -14.04
N LEU A 385 1.83 -7.62 -13.49
CA LEU A 385 3.08 -7.81 -14.22
C LEU A 385 3.38 -9.30 -14.46
N PRO A 386 4.08 -9.66 -15.56
CA PRO A 386 4.59 -11.02 -15.75
C PRO A 386 5.40 -11.48 -14.53
N GLY A 387 5.09 -12.68 -14.04
CA GLY A 387 5.74 -13.23 -12.84
C GLY A 387 5.27 -12.66 -11.50
N LYS A 388 4.60 -11.50 -11.44
CA LYS A 388 4.01 -10.98 -10.19
C LYS A 388 2.85 -11.86 -9.74
N VAL A 389 2.73 -12.06 -8.43
CA VAL A 389 1.62 -12.72 -7.77
C VAL A 389 0.61 -11.65 -7.36
N THR A 390 -0.56 -11.65 -8.00
CA THR A 390 -1.64 -10.71 -7.68
C THR A 390 -2.33 -11.12 -6.39
N LEU A 391 -2.44 -10.18 -5.45
CA LEU A 391 -3.19 -10.33 -4.21
C LEU A 391 -4.63 -9.86 -4.44
N VAL A 392 -5.61 -10.68 -4.10
CA VAL A 392 -7.03 -10.49 -4.48
C VAL A 392 -7.95 -10.24 -3.30
N ASN A 393 -7.43 -10.24 -2.07
CA ASN A 393 -8.24 -10.07 -0.86
C ASN A 393 -7.71 -8.95 0.05
N PRO A 394 -7.89 -7.67 -0.35
CA PRO A 394 -7.68 -6.51 0.52
C PRO A 394 -8.81 -6.42 1.57
N GLN A 395 -8.92 -7.43 2.45
CA GLN A 395 -9.95 -7.52 3.50
C GLN A 395 -11.40 -7.61 2.98
N ILE A 396 -11.61 -8.19 1.79
CA ILE A 396 -12.94 -8.42 1.23
C ILE A 396 -13.65 -9.54 2.01
N SER A 397 -13.00 -10.69 2.20
CA SER A 397 -13.51 -11.83 2.96
C SER A 397 -12.55 -12.19 4.10
N PRO A 398 -13.04 -12.60 5.28
CA PRO A 398 -12.18 -13.02 6.39
C PRO A 398 -11.46 -14.35 6.13
N ASP A 399 -12.02 -15.24 5.29
CA ASP A 399 -11.47 -16.58 5.08
C ASP A 399 -11.59 -17.06 3.63
N LEU A 400 -10.44 -17.13 2.96
CA LEU A 400 -10.29 -17.67 1.61
C LEU A 400 -9.82 -19.12 1.55
N SER A 401 -9.68 -19.80 2.69
CA SER A 401 -9.22 -21.18 2.71
C SER A 401 -10.11 -22.07 1.85
N GLU A 402 -9.48 -22.92 1.04
CA GLU A 402 -10.18 -23.90 0.23
C GLU A 402 -9.95 -25.29 0.80
N LYS A 403 -11.00 -26.12 0.83
CA LYS A 403 -10.89 -27.50 1.33
C LYS A 403 -10.04 -28.37 0.43
N ASN A 404 -10.12 -28.16 -0.88
CA ASN A 404 -9.36 -28.91 -1.88
C ASN A 404 -8.72 -27.93 -2.86
N LEU A 405 -7.44 -28.15 -3.17
CA LEU A 405 -6.77 -27.48 -4.28
C LEU A 405 -6.16 -28.55 -5.19
N THR A 406 -6.58 -28.57 -6.45
CA THR A 406 -6.11 -29.53 -7.45
C THR A 406 -5.29 -28.83 -8.53
N PHE A 407 -4.03 -29.23 -8.66
CA PHE A 407 -3.08 -28.76 -9.66
C PHE A 407 -3.01 -29.75 -10.83
N ILE A 408 -3.35 -29.31 -12.03
CA ILE A 408 -3.40 -30.15 -13.23
C ILE A 408 -2.42 -29.61 -14.27
N GLN A 409 -1.47 -30.44 -14.69
CA GLN A 409 -0.58 -30.13 -15.79
C GLN A 409 -1.19 -30.60 -17.13
N VAL A 410 -1.20 -29.70 -18.11
CA VAL A 410 -1.61 -29.95 -19.49
C VAL A 410 -0.36 -29.93 -20.39
N PRO A 411 -0.04 -31.04 -21.08
CA PRO A 411 1.06 -31.09 -22.05
C PRO A 411 0.83 -30.25 -23.31
N VAL A 412 1.88 -30.05 -24.11
CA VAL A 412 1.89 -29.20 -25.33
C VAL A 412 0.92 -29.68 -26.41
N ASP A 413 0.67 -30.99 -26.50
CA ASP A 413 -0.12 -31.60 -27.59
C ASP A 413 -1.61 -31.84 -27.23
N ARG A 414 -2.19 -31.00 -26.38
CA ARG A 414 -3.59 -31.09 -25.96
C ARG A 414 -4.39 -29.87 -26.44
N ALA A 415 -5.72 -29.99 -26.41
CA ALA A 415 -6.62 -28.92 -26.83
C ALA A 415 -6.52 -27.67 -25.93
N ASN A 416 -6.27 -27.86 -24.62
CA ASN A 416 -6.05 -26.77 -23.69
C ASN A 416 -4.60 -26.29 -23.76
N ARG A 417 -4.39 -25.00 -23.49
CA ARG A 417 -3.05 -24.38 -23.47
C ARG A 417 -2.12 -25.13 -22.53
N ALA A 418 -0.91 -25.45 -22.98
CA ALA A 418 0.10 -26.16 -22.20
C ALA A 418 0.47 -25.40 -20.92
N GLY A 419 0.67 -26.10 -19.80
CA GLY A 419 1.03 -25.52 -18.50
C GLY A 419 0.19 -26.08 -17.37
N TRP A 420 0.13 -25.34 -16.26
CA TRP A 420 -0.55 -25.74 -15.03
C TRP A 420 -1.85 -24.96 -14.83
N TYR A 421 -2.85 -25.66 -14.30
CA TYR A 421 -4.16 -25.14 -13.96
C TYR A 421 -4.49 -25.48 -12.51
N LEU A 422 -5.02 -24.50 -11.78
CA LEU A 422 -5.46 -24.64 -10.40
C LEU A 422 -6.99 -24.69 -10.32
N TYR A 423 -7.54 -25.60 -9.53
CA TYR A 423 -8.97 -25.71 -9.22
C TYR A 423 -9.18 -25.80 -7.71
N ASN A 424 -10.27 -25.25 -7.18
CA ASN A 424 -10.73 -25.45 -5.78
C ASN A 424 -11.58 -26.71 -5.58
N GLN A 425 -11.45 -27.69 -6.48
CA GLN A 425 -12.25 -28.90 -6.51
C GLN A 425 -11.42 -30.12 -6.15
N SER A 426 -12.07 -31.20 -5.74
CA SER A 426 -11.43 -32.51 -5.61
C SER A 426 -10.99 -33.05 -6.99
N PRO A 427 -10.07 -34.03 -7.06
CA PRO A 427 -9.47 -34.47 -8.33
C PRO A 427 -10.37 -35.38 -9.18
N THR A 428 -11.69 -35.39 -8.94
CA THR A 428 -12.63 -36.25 -9.68
C THR A 428 -13.05 -35.62 -11.02
N ILE A 429 -13.27 -36.44 -12.04
CA ILE A 429 -13.62 -35.95 -13.39
C ILE A 429 -14.91 -35.11 -13.34
N ASN A 430 -15.92 -35.58 -12.61
CA ASN A 430 -17.21 -34.90 -12.49
C ASN A 430 -17.12 -33.56 -11.73
N SER A 431 -16.12 -33.39 -10.85
CA SER A 431 -15.92 -32.13 -10.12
C SER A 431 -15.11 -31.10 -10.92
N ILE A 432 -14.30 -31.53 -11.90
CA ILE A 432 -13.47 -30.62 -12.71
C ILE A 432 -14.16 -30.23 -14.02
N ILE A 433 -14.88 -31.16 -14.67
CA ILE A 433 -15.58 -30.85 -15.93
C ILE A 433 -16.64 -29.78 -15.69
N GLY A 434 -16.63 -28.73 -16.51
CA GLY A 434 -17.59 -27.63 -16.45
C GLY A 434 -17.23 -26.50 -15.48
N HIS A 435 -16.18 -26.67 -14.66
CA HIS A 435 -15.67 -25.61 -13.78
C HIS A 435 -14.53 -24.85 -14.46
N GLN A 436 -14.49 -23.53 -14.26
CA GLN A 436 -13.36 -22.74 -14.70
C GLN A 436 -12.18 -22.92 -13.75
N PRO A 437 -10.93 -22.97 -14.26
CA PRO A 437 -9.76 -22.96 -13.40
C PRO A 437 -9.72 -21.65 -12.61
N LEU A 438 -9.34 -21.74 -11.34
CA LEU A 438 -9.02 -20.57 -10.54
C LEU A 438 -7.89 -19.79 -11.21
N GLU A 439 -6.78 -20.43 -11.56
CA GLU A 439 -5.66 -19.73 -12.15
C GLU A 439 -4.89 -20.63 -13.11
N TYR A 440 -4.26 -20.03 -14.12
CA TYR A 440 -3.41 -20.71 -15.08
C TYR A 440 -2.01 -20.08 -15.10
N ASN A 441 -0.98 -20.93 -15.12
CA ASN A 441 0.37 -20.48 -15.39
C ASN A 441 1.20 -21.53 -16.13
N ARG A 442 2.32 -21.12 -16.74
CA ARG A 442 3.20 -22.07 -17.45
C ARG A 442 3.96 -22.98 -16.49
N TYR A 443 4.23 -22.52 -15.27
CA TYR A 443 5.01 -23.22 -14.25
C TYR A 443 4.27 -23.24 -12.91
N LEU A 444 4.52 -24.28 -12.12
CA LEU A 444 3.80 -24.66 -10.91
C LEU A 444 4.05 -23.70 -9.74
N SER A 445 5.29 -23.24 -9.57
CA SER A 445 5.66 -22.41 -8.42
C SER A 445 4.87 -21.11 -8.32
N LYS A 446 4.49 -20.50 -9.45
CA LYS A 446 3.59 -19.32 -9.43
C LYS A 446 2.20 -19.65 -8.91
N LEU A 447 1.61 -20.79 -9.28
CA LEU A 447 0.28 -21.16 -8.80
C LEU A 447 0.28 -21.49 -7.31
N VAL A 448 1.34 -22.15 -6.83
CA VAL A 448 1.52 -22.43 -5.40
C VAL A 448 1.70 -21.14 -4.62
N ALA A 449 2.60 -20.25 -5.08
CA ALA A 449 2.80 -18.94 -4.47
C ALA A 449 1.49 -18.14 -4.46
N TRP A 450 0.76 -18.09 -5.57
CA TRP A 450 -0.53 -17.40 -5.66
C TRP A 450 -1.57 -17.96 -4.68
N SER A 451 -1.64 -19.28 -4.53
CA SER A 451 -2.55 -19.94 -3.58
C SER A 451 -2.16 -19.65 -2.12
N TYR A 452 -0.87 -19.64 -1.81
CA TYR A 452 -0.36 -19.38 -0.48
C TYR A 452 -0.60 -17.92 -0.07
N PHE A 453 -0.11 -16.96 -0.86
CA PHE A 453 -0.20 -15.54 -0.50
C PHE A 453 -1.62 -14.96 -0.52
N ASN A 454 -2.56 -15.60 -1.21
CA ASN A 454 -3.98 -15.26 -1.13
C ASN A 454 -4.73 -16.00 -0.01
N GLY A 455 -4.06 -16.87 0.77
CA GLY A 455 -4.63 -17.55 1.92
C GLY A 455 -5.55 -18.73 1.59
N LEU A 456 -5.45 -19.29 0.37
CA LEU A 456 -6.24 -20.48 -0.03
C LEU A 456 -5.66 -21.75 0.60
N LEU A 457 -4.34 -21.79 0.77
CA LEU A 457 -3.60 -22.90 1.39
C LEU A 457 -3.55 -22.73 2.90
N THR A 458 -4.16 -23.69 3.62
CA THR A 458 -4.09 -23.82 5.08
C THR A 458 -3.67 -25.23 5.47
N PRO A 459 -3.31 -25.49 6.75
CA PRO A 459 -3.03 -26.86 7.21
C PRO A 459 -4.17 -27.85 6.96
N ASP A 460 -5.42 -27.38 6.88
CA ASP A 460 -6.61 -28.19 6.63
C ASP A 460 -6.92 -28.37 5.12
N THR A 461 -6.16 -27.73 4.24
CA THR A 461 -6.36 -27.81 2.78
C THR A 461 -5.79 -29.11 2.22
N HIS A 462 -6.62 -29.89 1.53
CA HIS A 462 -6.18 -31.08 0.81
C HIS A 462 -5.62 -30.71 -0.57
N ILE A 463 -4.35 -31.03 -0.79
CA ILE A 463 -3.65 -30.75 -2.05
C ILE A 463 -3.66 -31.99 -2.93
N HIS A 464 -4.03 -31.82 -4.20
CA HIS A 464 -4.04 -32.86 -5.21
C HIS A 464 -3.22 -32.42 -6.43
N VAL A 465 -2.50 -33.35 -7.05
CA VAL A 465 -1.72 -33.07 -8.26
C VAL A 465 -1.99 -34.12 -9.33
N LYS A 466 -2.12 -33.70 -10.58
CA LYS A 466 -2.28 -34.57 -11.75
C LYS A 466 -1.37 -34.10 -12.88
N ASN A 467 -0.35 -34.88 -13.19
CA ASN A 467 0.65 -34.56 -14.21
C ASN A 467 1.28 -35.82 -14.82
N GLY A 468 2.28 -35.64 -15.69
CA GLY A 468 3.00 -36.71 -16.37
C GLY A 468 4.18 -37.32 -15.59
N GLN A 469 4.16 -37.32 -14.25
CA GLN A 469 5.21 -37.76 -13.30
C GLN A 469 6.29 -36.71 -12.91
N CYS A 470 6.11 -35.44 -13.25
CA CYS A 470 7.10 -34.40 -12.91
C CYS A 470 7.08 -33.98 -11.42
N CYS A 471 5.96 -34.17 -10.72
CA CYS A 471 5.77 -33.76 -9.33
C CYS A 471 4.71 -34.63 -8.65
N ASP A 472 5.02 -35.29 -7.54
CA ASP A 472 4.03 -36.02 -6.75
C ASP A 472 3.44 -35.15 -5.64
N THR A 473 2.44 -35.68 -4.93
CA THR A 473 1.76 -34.96 -3.85
C THR A 473 2.70 -34.64 -2.69
N ASP A 474 3.62 -35.55 -2.35
CA ASP A 474 4.56 -35.38 -1.23
C ASP A 474 5.57 -34.27 -1.53
N LYS A 475 6.10 -34.23 -2.75
CA LYS A 475 6.98 -33.16 -3.28
C LYS A 475 6.27 -31.81 -3.24
N LEU A 476 4.99 -31.76 -3.66
CA LEU A 476 4.19 -30.53 -3.63
C LEU A 476 3.88 -30.07 -2.20
N GLN A 477 3.57 -31.00 -1.28
CA GLN A 477 3.36 -30.68 0.13
C GLN A 477 4.63 -30.16 0.81
N ALA A 478 5.78 -30.79 0.52
CA ALA A 478 7.07 -30.31 0.98
C ALA A 478 7.34 -28.88 0.48
N PHE A 479 7.05 -28.61 -0.80
CA PHE A 479 7.19 -27.28 -1.38
C PHE A 479 6.29 -26.23 -0.71
N VAL A 480 5.02 -26.56 -0.45
CA VAL A 480 4.11 -25.66 0.29
C VAL A 480 4.63 -25.40 1.70
N ALA A 481 5.12 -26.42 2.41
CA ALA A 481 5.68 -26.27 3.75
C ALA A 481 6.93 -25.37 3.76
N ASP A 482 7.80 -25.51 2.77
CA ASP A 482 9.00 -24.69 2.60
C ASP A 482 8.64 -23.21 2.34
N ILE A 483 7.67 -22.94 1.45
CA ILE A 483 7.15 -21.57 1.23
C ILE A 483 6.56 -21.02 2.52
N ALA A 484 5.73 -21.80 3.22
CA ALA A 484 5.04 -21.35 4.42
C ALA A 484 6.02 -21.00 5.56
N LYS A 485 7.12 -21.74 5.64
CA LYS A 485 8.18 -21.52 6.62
C LYS A 485 9.05 -20.30 6.26
N HIS A 486 9.37 -20.10 4.99
CA HIS A 486 10.27 -19.02 4.56
C HIS A 486 9.57 -17.66 4.43
N PHE A 487 8.33 -17.64 3.93
CA PHE A 487 7.61 -16.39 3.64
C PHE A 487 6.47 -16.15 4.63
N PRO A 488 6.55 -15.16 5.53
CA PRO A 488 5.41 -14.83 6.39
C PRO A 488 4.25 -14.26 5.55
N LEU A 489 3.02 -14.73 5.79
CA LEU A 489 1.83 -14.21 5.09
C LEU A 489 1.55 -12.75 5.40
N ARG A 490 1.67 -12.38 6.69
CA ARG A 490 1.44 -11.02 7.17
C ARG A 490 2.79 -10.35 7.41
N VAL A 491 2.99 -9.22 6.74
CA VAL A 491 4.14 -8.34 6.91
C VAL A 491 3.68 -6.90 7.13
N PRO A 492 4.45 -6.06 7.82
CA PRO A 492 4.16 -4.64 7.92
C PRO A 492 4.04 -4.00 6.54
N ALA A 493 3.18 -2.98 6.43
CA ALA A 493 3.06 -2.20 5.20
C ALA A 493 4.41 -1.55 4.82
N PRO A 494 4.71 -1.36 3.51
CA PRO A 494 5.93 -0.69 3.09
C PRO A 494 6.02 0.72 3.66
N THR A 495 7.19 1.08 4.21
CA THR A 495 7.42 2.45 4.69
C THR A 495 7.48 3.43 3.51
N PRO A 496 7.14 4.72 3.69
CA PRO A 496 7.33 5.73 2.65
C PRO A 496 8.77 5.76 2.13
N LYS A 497 9.76 5.59 3.03
CA LYS A 497 11.19 5.47 2.68
C LYS A 497 11.47 4.33 1.70
N ALA A 498 10.91 3.15 1.93
CA ALA A 498 11.08 2.00 1.04
C ALA A 498 10.41 2.24 -0.33
N LEU A 499 9.28 2.95 -0.34
CA LEU A 499 8.59 3.33 -1.58
C LEU A 499 9.34 4.42 -2.35
N TYR A 500 10.20 5.21 -1.70
CA TYR A 500 11.08 6.18 -2.36
C TYR A 500 12.28 5.54 -3.05
N SER A 501 12.87 4.52 -2.44
CA SER A 501 14.08 3.86 -2.93
C SER A 501 13.78 2.87 -4.07
N PRO A 502 14.83 2.44 -4.81
CA PRO A 502 14.71 1.27 -5.66
C PRO A 502 14.18 0.06 -4.88
N CYS A 503 13.53 -0.83 -5.61
CA CYS A 503 12.92 -1.99 -5.00
C CYS A 503 13.99 -3.04 -4.65
N GLU A 504 14.13 -3.34 -3.36
CA GLU A 504 15.16 -4.26 -2.84
C GLU A 504 14.57 -5.63 -2.52
N ILE A 505 15.31 -6.70 -2.76
CA ILE A 505 14.86 -8.06 -2.43
C ILE A 505 15.04 -8.31 -0.93
N ARG A 506 13.96 -8.65 -0.23
CA ARG A 506 13.92 -8.89 1.22
C ARG A 506 13.97 -10.37 1.57
N HIS A 507 13.16 -11.18 0.89
CA HIS A 507 13.14 -12.63 1.05
C HIS A 507 13.34 -13.26 -0.32
N LEU A 508 14.25 -14.23 -0.43
CA LEU A 508 14.58 -14.92 -1.67
C LEU A 508 14.59 -16.43 -1.47
N ALA A 509 13.79 -17.13 -2.26
CA ALA A 509 13.79 -18.58 -2.37
C ALA A 509 14.15 -19.01 -3.81
N LEU A 510 15.09 -19.94 -3.93
CA LEU A 510 15.39 -20.64 -5.18
C LEU A 510 14.84 -22.06 -5.09
N ILE A 511 13.93 -22.40 -5.99
CA ILE A 511 13.26 -23.70 -6.05
C ILE A 511 13.88 -24.50 -7.19
N VAL A 512 14.61 -25.54 -6.84
CA VAL A 512 15.47 -26.30 -7.75
C VAL A 512 14.85 -27.65 -8.05
N ASN A 513 14.77 -27.99 -9.34
CA ASN A 513 14.30 -29.28 -9.85
C ASN A 513 12.88 -29.67 -9.39
N LEU A 514 11.99 -28.69 -9.21
CA LEU A 514 10.60 -28.96 -8.85
C LEU A 514 9.85 -29.70 -9.96
N GLU A 515 9.99 -29.23 -11.21
CA GLU A 515 9.30 -29.82 -12.37
C GLU A 515 10.23 -30.64 -13.27
N ASN A 516 11.51 -30.30 -13.34
CA ASN A 516 12.49 -31.00 -14.16
C ASN A 516 13.69 -31.43 -13.30
N ASP A 517 13.77 -32.74 -13.03
CA ASP A 517 14.82 -33.33 -12.22
C ASP A 517 15.71 -34.27 -13.06
N PRO A 518 16.90 -33.82 -13.48
CA PRO A 518 17.86 -34.65 -14.19
C PRO A 518 18.39 -35.82 -13.35
N THR A 519 18.23 -35.78 -12.02
CA THR A 519 18.79 -36.81 -11.14
C THR A 519 18.00 -38.11 -11.16
N ALA A 520 16.71 -38.08 -11.52
CA ALA A 520 15.85 -39.27 -11.56
C ALA A 520 16.35 -40.35 -12.53
N SER A 521 17.02 -39.95 -13.63
CA SER A 521 17.61 -40.89 -14.59
C SER A 521 19.01 -41.41 -14.18
N LEU A 522 19.67 -40.82 -13.18
CA LEU A 522 21.07 -41.14 -12.82
C LEU A 522 21.24 -42.60 -12.35
N LEU A 523 20.28 -43.14 -11.60
CA LEU A 523 20.36 -44.52 -11.09
C LEU A 523 19.80 -45.57 -12.07
N GLN A 524 19.17 -45.14 -13.16
CA GLN A 524 18.66 -46.06 -14.20
C GLN A 524 19.74 -46.44 -15.23
N GLU A 525 20.72 -45.57 -15.43
CA GLU A 525 21.88 -45.87 -16.25
C GLU A 525 22.93 -46.61 -15.41
N ASN A 526 23.45 -47.75 -15.90
CA ASN A 526 24.53 -48.54 -15.28
C ASN A 526 25.83 -47.70 -15.11
N THR A 527 25.84 -46.77 -14.17
CA THR A 527 26.91 -45.80 -14.03
C THR A 527 28.01 -46.31 -13.09
N PRO A 528 29.30 -46.08 -13.40
CA PRO A 528 30.43 -46.56 -12.60
C PRO A 528 30.42 -45.98 -11.18
N SER A 529 31.14 -46.64 -10.25
CA SER A 529 31.34 -46.12 -8.89
C SER A 529 31.92 -44.70 -8.90
N PHE A 530 31.20 -43.73 -8.34
CA PHE A 530 31.64 -42.34 -8.30
C PHE A 530 32.52 -42.05 -7.08
N ASP A 531 33.54 -41.22 -7.26
CA ASP A 531 34.34 -40.64 -6.17
C ASP A 531 33.59 -39.43 -5.58
N LEU A 532 32.98 -39.62 -4.40
CA LEU A 532 32.20 -38.60 -3.69
C LEU A 532 32.96 -37.29 -3.46
N GLY A 533 34.30 -37.32 -3.42
CA GLY A 533 35.14 -36.14 -3.18
C GLY A 533 35.32 -35.20 -4.39
N LYS A 534 34.88 -35.58 -5.59
CA LYS A 534 35.06 -34.81 -6.85
C LYS A 534 33.76 -34.51 -7.60
N LEU A 535 32.61 -34.62 -6.92
CA LEU A 535 31.30 -34.40 -7.54
C LEU A 535 31.02 -32.91 -7.76
N ASP A 536 31.07 -32.46 -9.01
CA ASP A 536 30.53 -31.16 -9.42
C ASP A 536 29.09 -31.34 -9.93
N VAL A 537 28.11 -30.88 -9.15
CA VAL A 537 26.68 -30.98 -9.50
C VAL A 537 26.30 -30.11 -10.70
N LEU A 538 27.12 -29.12 -11.06
CA LEU A 538 26.89 -28.27 -12.22
C LEU A 538 27.53 -28.84 -13.49
N SER A 539 28.49 -29.76 -13.36
CA SER A 539 29.18 -30.44 -14.47
C SER A 539 29.52 -31.89 -14.07
N PHE A 540 28.50 -32.72 -13.99
CA PHE A 540 28.54 -34.06 -13.42
C PHE A 540 28.95 -35.15 -14.43
N GLY A 541 29.82 -36.05 -13.98
CA GLY A 541 30.21 -37.25 -14.73
C GLY A 541 31.07 -36.95 -15.96
N SER A 542 31.34 -38.00 -16.76
CA SER A 542 32.14 -37.89 -17.99
C SER A 542 31.44 -37.10 -19.11
N GLN A 543 30.11 -36.98 -19.04
CA GLN A 543 29.33 -36.19 -19.97
C GLN A 543 29.20 -34.72 -19.55
N GLU A 544 29.78 -34.34 -18.39
CA GLU A 544 29.74 -33.00 -17.82
C GLU A 544 28.32 -32.40 -17.76
N GLN A 545 27.31 -33.19 -17.41
CA GLN A 545 25.91 -32.74 -17.41
C GLN A 545 25.58 -31.90 -16.17
N CYS A 546 24.74 -30.87 -16.31
CA CYS A 546 24.22 -30.13 -15.15
C CYS A 546 23.09 -30.93 -14.49
N LEU A 547 23.22 -31.20 -13.19
CA LEU A 547 22.16 -31.88 -12.41
C LEU A 547 21.02 -30.95 -11.99
N ILE A 548 21.06 -29.68 -12.38
CA ILE A 548 19.99 -28.71 -12.17
C ILE A 548 19.26 -28.53 -13.50
N GLY A 549 18.04 -29.07 -13.59
CA GLY A 549 17.19 -29.03 -14.78
C GLY A 549 16.17 -27.90 -14.78
N SER A 550 15.83 -27.35 -13.60
CA SER A 550 15.00 -26.15 -13.49
C SER A 550 15.31 -25.34 -12.24
N VAL A 551 15.20 -24.02 -12.34
CA VAL A 551 15.27 -23.08 -11.21
C VAL A 551 14.08 -22.14 -11.27
N ASP A 552 13.28 -22.11 -10.22
CA ASP A 552 12.28 -21.04 -10.02
C ASP A 552 12.79 -20.07 -8.97
N LEU A 553 12.66 -18.78 -9.26
CA LEU A 553 12.88 -17.72 -8.28
C LEU A 553 11.53 -17.34 -7.69
N LEU A 554 11.42 -17.32 -6.37
CA LEU A 554 10.31 -16.71 -5.64
C LEU A 554 10.90 -15.69 -4.67
N TYR A 555 10.49 -14.43 -4.75
CA TYR A 555 10.98 -13.41 -3.84
C TYR A 555 9.91 -12.39 -3.45
N ARG A 556 10.09 -11.81 -2.26
CA ARG A 556 9.37 -10.62 -1.79
C ARG A 556 10.33 -9.44 -1.74
N ASN A 557 9.89 -8.29 -2.25
CA ASN A 557 10.69 -7.07 -2.27
C ASN A 557 10.27 -6.06 -1.17
N SER A 558 10.98 -4.94 -1.08
CA SER A 558 10.74 -3.86 -0.10
C SER A 558 9.41 -3.14 -0.26
N TRP A 559 8.72 -3.33 -1.40
CA TRP A 559 7.37 -2.84 -1.64
C TRP A 559 6.30 -3.89 -1.32
N ASN A 560 6.69 -5.02 -0.70
CA ASN A 560 5.87 -6.20 -0.43
C ASN A 560 5.31 -6.91 -1.67
N GLU A 561 5.81 -6.61 -2.87
CA GLU A 561 5.42 -7.37 -4.05
C GLU A 561 6.05 -8.76 -4.02
N ILE A 562 5.28 -9.73 -4.49
CA ILE A 562 5.72 -11.12 -4.63
C ILE A 562 5.95 -11.39 -6.11
N ARG A 563 7.14 -11.88 -6.43
CA ARG A 563 7.59 -12.13 -7.80
C ARG A 563 8.04 -13.56 -7.95
N THR A 564 7.70 -14.13 -9.11
CA THR A 564 8.08 -15.48 -9.51
C THR A 564 8.68 -15.47 -10.91
N LEU A 565 9.71 -16.28 -11.14
CA LEU A 565 10.35 -16.49 -12.43
C LEU A 565 10.71 -17.96 -12.58
N HIS A 566 10.75 -18.48 -13.80
CA HIS A 566 11.04 -19.88 -14.10
C HIS A 566 12.09 -20.00 -15.18
N PHE A 567 13.10 -20.81 -14.94
CA PHE A 567 14.20 -21.11 -15.86
C PHE A 567 14.36 -22.62 -16.00
N ASN A 568 14.36 -23.12 -17.24
CA ASN A 568 14.43 -24.56 -17.55
C ASN A 568 15.38 -24.89 -18.71
N SER A 569 16.32 -23.99 -19.02
CA SER A 569 17.36 -24.20 -20.01
C SER A 569 18.58 -24.92 -19.40
N SER A 570 19.53 -25.35 -20.24
CA SER A 570 20.84 -25.83 -19.77
C SER A 570 21.66 -24.77 -19.03
N GLN A 571 21.24 -23.49 -19.12
CA GLN A 571 21.85 -22.33 -18.47
C GLN A 571 20.98 -21.79 -17.32
N ALA A 572 19.97 -22.53 -16.86
CA ALA A 572 18.98 -22.06 -15.88
C ALA A 572 19.60 -21.42 -14.63
N VAL A 573 20.68 -22.01 -14.09
CA VAL A 573 21.41 -21.46 -12.93
C VAL A 573 22.00 -20.08 -13.23
N ILE A 574 22.58 -19.91 -14.42
CA ILE A 574 23.25 -18.67 -14.83
C ILE A 574 22.21 -17.59 -15.12
N GLU A 575 21.15 -17.95 -15.84
CA GLU A 575 20.02 -17.05 -16.11
C GLU A 575 19.37 -16.55 -14.81
N ALA A 576 19.15 -17.46 -13.85
CA ALA A 576 18.59 -17.13 -12.54
C ALA A 576 19.52 -16.19 -11.74
N LEU A 577 20.82 -16.50 -11.68
CA LEU A 577 21.82 -15.64 -11.01
C LEU A 577 21.90 -14.26 -11.65
N LYS A 578 22.02 -14.18 -12.98
CA LYS A 578 22.03 -12.89 -13.69
C LYS A 578 20.80 -12.06 -13.36
N THR A 579 19.63 -12.68 -13.40
CA THR A 579 18.35 -11.99 -13.18
C THR A 579 18.22 -11.45 -11.76
N ILE A 580 18.63 -12.21 -10.74
CA ILE A 580 18.50 -11.75 -9.36
C ILE A 580 19.57 -10.72 -8.98
N LEU A 581 20.79 -10.87 -9.49
CA LEU A 581 21.91 -9.95 -9.20
C LEU A 581 21.77 -8.61 -9.94
N GLY A 582 21.15 -8.61 -11.14
CA GLY A 582 20.81 -7.37 -11.86
C GLY A 582 19.77 -6.51 -11.12
N LYS A 583 18.94 -7.14 -10.28
CA LYS A 583 17.93 -6.46 -9.45
C LYS A 583 18.48 -5.89 -8.13
N MET A 584 19.74 -6.17 -7.81
CA MET A 584 20.40 -5.66 -6.60
C MET A 584 21.32 -4.50 -7.00
N HIS A 585 21.15 -3.33 -6.40
CA HIS A 585 22.12 -2.23 -6.50
C HIS A 585 23.24 -2.43 -5.47
N GLN A 586 24.39 -1.75 -5.62
CA GLN A 586 25.57 -2.02 -4.79
C GLN A 586 25.34 -1.67 -3.31
N ASP A 587 24.61 -0.60 -3.03
CA ASP A 587 24.31 -0.17 -1.66
C ASP A 587 23.00 -0.76 -1.11
N ALA A 588 22.44 -1.79 -1.78
CA ALA A 588 21.23 -2.45 -1.31
C ALA A 588 21.51 -3.20 0.00
N GLU A 589 20.55 -3.17 0.92
CA GLU A 589 20.61 -4.06 2.07
C GLU A 589 20.59 -5.53 1.59
N PRO A 590 21.43 -6.41 2.17
CA PRO A 590 21.37 -7.82 1.84
C PRO A 590 19.99 -8.39 2.19
N PRO A 591 19.47 -9.38 1.42
CA PRO A 591 18.20 -9.98 1.74
C PRO A 591 18.20 -10.54 3.16
N GLU A 592 17.10 -10.34 3.89
CA GLU A 592 16.91 -10.81 5.26
C GLU A 592 16.93 -12.35 5.33
N SER A 593 16.49 -13.01 4.26
CA SER A 593 16.56 -14.46 4.10
C SER A 593 16.84 -14.86 2.66
N VAL A 594 17.76 -15.81 2.48
CA VAL A 594 18.06 -16.46 1.19
C VAL A 594 18.10 -17.96 1.42
N ASP A 595 17.17 -18.71 0.82
CA ASP A 595 17.13 -20.17 0.91
C ASP A 595 17.04 -20.84 -0.47
N VAL A 596 17.79 -21.91 -0.64
CA VAL A 596 17.68 -22.83 -1.78
C VAL A 596 16.91 -24.07 -1.31
N PHE A 597 15.82 -24.39 -1.99
CA PHE A 597 15.04 -25.61 -1.80
C PHE A 597 15.23 -26.52 -3.00
N CYS A 598 15.85 -27.68 -2.79
CA CYS A 598 16.05 -28.67 -3.84
C CYS A 598 15.02 -29.78 -3.72
N TYR A 599 14.39 -30.16 -4.84
CA TYR A 599 13.40 -31.24 -4.91
C TYR A 599 13.86 -32.39 -5.82
N SER A 600 15.17 -32.57 -5.94
CA SER A 600 15.75 -33.70 -6.69
C SER A 600 15.56 -35.02 -5.93
N GLU A 601 15.33 -36.12 -6.65
CA GLU A 601 15.21 -37.48 -6.12
C GLU A 601 16.53 -37.96 -5.53
N HIS A 602 17.65 -37.60 -6.17
CA HIS A 602 19.00 -37.96 -5.72
C HIS A 602 19.88 -36.73 -5.54
N LEU A 603 20.91 -36.85 -4.71
CA LEU A 603 21.91 -35.80 -4.45
C LEU A 603 21.31 -34.46 -3.94
N ARG A 604 20.08 -34.47 -3.43
CA ARG A 604 19.33 -33.30 -2.94
C ARG A 604 20.17 -32.37 -2.07
N GLY A 605 20.76 -32.91 -1.00
CA GLY A 605 21.57 -32.15 -0.05
C GLY A 605 22.81 -31.52 -0.67
N LEU A 606 23.49 -32.24 -1.56
CA LEU A 606 24.69 -31.73 -2.24
C LEU A 606 24.35 -30.57 -3.19
N ILE A 607 23.30 -30.74 -4.02
CA ILE A 607 22.81 -29.70 -4.93
C ILE A 607 22.41 -28.45 -4.14
N GLN A 608 21.62 -28.65 -3.07
CA GLN A 608 21.16 -27.57 -2.22
C GLN A 608 22.31 -26.79 -1.60
N THR A 609 23.25 -27.46 -0.91
CA THR A 609 24.38 -26.80 -0.27
C THR A 609 25.27 -26.08 -1.28
N ARG A 610 25.55 -26.71 -2.42
CA ARG A 610 26.43 -26.13 -3.44
C ARG A 610 25.84 -24.88 -4.07
N LEU A 611 24.55 -24.91 -4.42
CA LEU A 611 23.88 -23.75 -5.01
C LEU A 611 23.69 -22.64 -3.97
N GLN A 612 23.35 -22.98 -2.71
CA GLN A 612 23.24 -22.00 -1.62
C GLN A 612 24.54 -21.21 -1.44
N GLN A 613 25.68 -21.91 -1.40
CA GLN A 613 26.99 -21.26 -1.28
C GLN A 613 27.27 -20.33 -2.47
N LEU A 614 26.99 -20.79 -3.69
CA LEU A 614 27.19 -20.02 -4.91
C LEU A 614 26.34 -18.74 -4.93
N VAL A 615 25.05 -18.84 -4.58
CA VAL A 615 24.13 -17.70 -4.54
C VAL A 615 24.60 -16.67 -3.51
N LEU A 616 24.91 -17.10 -2.28
CA LEU A 616 25.38 -16.20 -1.22
C LEU A 616 26.70 -15.51 -1.60
N GLU A 617 27.63 -16.25 -2.22
CA GLU A 617 28.90 -15.68 -2.69
C GLU A 617 28.66 -14.63 -3.78
N CYS A 618 27.80 -14.91 -4.77
CA CYS A 618 27.46 -13.95 -5.82
C CYS A 618 26.74 -12.71 -5.28
N ILE A 619 25.82 -12.86 -4.32
CA ILE A 619 25.16 -11.72 -3.67
C ILE A 619 26.21 -10.86 -2.94
N SER A 620 27.11 -11.50 -2.18
CA SER A 620 28.18 -10.80 -1.48
C SER A 620 29.10 -10.03 -2.43
N LEU A 621 29.42 -10.59 -3.62
CA LEU A 621 30.23 -9.92 -4.64
C LEU A 621 29.48 -8.76 -5.33
N ARG A 622 28.15 -8.85 -5.44
CA ARG A 622 27.33 -7.77 -6.00
C ARG A 622 27.23 -6.57 -5.06
N LEU A 623 27.03 -6.84 -3.76
CA LEU A 623 26.82 -5.83 -2.72
C LEU A 623 28.12 -5.27 -2.12
N SER A 624 29.29 -5.80 -2.49
CA SER A 624 30.56 -5.28 -1.96
C SER A 624 30.87 -3.87 -2.52
N SER A 625 31.05 -2.90 -1.61
CA SER A 625 31.41 -1.53 -1.98
C SER A 625 32.81 -1.45 -2.60
N THR A 626 32.97 -0.56 -3.58
CA THR A 626 34.09 -0.34 -4.52
C THR A 626 35.49 -0.11 -3.91
N ARG A 627 35.68 -0.13 -2.59
CA ARG A 627 36.90 0.43 -1.98
C ARG A 627 38.11 -0.52 -1.93
N GLN A 628 37.97 -1.85 -2.06
CA GLN A 628 39.14 -2.74 -1.77
C GLN A 628 39.30 -4.05 -2.59
N GLU A 629 38.37 -4.49 -3.46
CA GLU A 629 38.49 -5.81 -4.11
C GLU A 629 38.72 -5.76 -5.63
N SER A 630 39.92 -6.14 -6.07
CA SER A 630 40.34 -6.13 -7.48
C SER A 630 39.81 -7.29 -8.33
N ASN A 631 38.90 -8.13 -7.80
CA ASN A 631 38.38 -9.34 -8.47
C ASN A 631 36.83 -9.39 -8.42
N ARG A 632 36.14 -8.45 -9.08
CA ARG A 632 34.67 -8.45 -9.24
C ARG A 632 34.19 -9.41 -10.34
N PHE A 633 34.68 -10.66 -10.32
CA PHE A 633 34.24 -11.68 -11.26
C PHE A 633 34.10 -13.05 -10.57
N LYS A 634 33.16 -13.86 -11.06
CA LYS A 634 32.98 -15.24 -10.62
C LYS A 634 32.92 -16.17 -11.83
N ALA A 635 33.86 -17.10 -11.93
CA ALA A 635 33.82 -18.17 -12.92
C ALA A 635 32.99 -19.35 -12.40
N ILE A 636 32.05 -19.83 -13.20
CA ILE A 636 31.19 -20.97 -12.90
C ILE A 636 31.26 -21.93 -14.09
N ARG A 637 31.47 -23.22 -13.83
CA ARG A 637 31.39 -24.25 -14.85
C ARG A 637 30.02 -24.93 -14.79
N VAL A 638 29.25 -24.84 -15.87
CA VAL A 638 27.90 -25.40 -15.98
C VAL A 638 27.78 -26.17 -17.29
N ALA A 639 27.31 -27.41 -17.22
CA ALA A 639 27.19 -28.32 -18.35
C ALA A 639 28.49 -28.43 -19.17
N GLY A 640 29.64 -28.48 -18.49
CA GLY A 640 30.96 -28.53 -19.11
C GLY A 640 31.50 -27.22 -19.66
N GLN A 641 30.67 -26.17 -19.74
CA GLN A 641 31.04 -24.84 -20.24
C GLN A 641 31.43 -23.93 -19.08
N THR A 642 32.47 -23.11 -19.27
CA THR A 642 32.87 -22.11 -18.27
C THR A 642 32.25 -20.76 -18.60
N TRP A 643 31.62 -20.15 -17.60
CA TRP A 643 30.95 -18.86 -17.69
C TRP A 643 31.52 -17.90 -16.67
N GLY A 644 31.73 -16.65 -17.08
CA GLY A 644 32.12 -15.55 -16.21
C GLY A 644 30.90 -14.68 -15.89
N LEU A 645 30.58 -14.54 -14.61
CA LEU A 645 29.76 -13.46 -14.08
C LEU A 645 30.66 -12.28 -13.78
N PHE A 646 30.43 -11.15 -14.44
CA PHE A 646 31.15 -9.91 -14.21
C PHE A 646 30.26 -8.94 -13.46
N PHE A 647 30.69 -8.54 -12.27
CA PHE A 647 29.96 -7.62 -11.42
C PHE A 647 30.42 -6.21 -11.77
N GLU A 648 29.79 -5.67 -12.81
CA GLU A 648 30.06 -4.33 -13.31
C GLU A 648 29.46 -3.27 -12.38
N ARG A 649 29.81 -2.01 -12.69
CA ARG A 649 29.39 -0.83 -11.94
C ARG A 649 27.86 -0.74 -11.81
N LEU A 650 27.13 -0.84 -12.93
CA LEU A 650 25.68 -0.66 -12.99
C LEU A 650 24.90 -1.94 -13.29
N SER A 651 25.57 -3.05 -13.61
CA SER A 651 24.90 -4.26 -14.09
C SER A 651 25.68 -5.54 -13.74
N VAL A 652 25.07 -6.70 -14.03
CA VAL A 652 25.78 -7.99 -14.03
C VAL A 652 25.74 -8.57 -15.44
N SER A 653 26.92 -8.68 -16.06
CA SER A 653 27.06 -9.30 -17.37
C SER A 653 27.53 -10.74 -17.24
N VAL A 654 27.11 -11.55 -18.21
CA VAL A 654 27.42 -12.98 -18.30
C VAL A 654 28.09 -13.20 -19.64
N GLN A 655 29.28 -13.80 -19.64
CA GLN A 655 29.98 -14.17 -20.86
C GLN A 655 30.47 -15.61 -20.78
N ARG A 656 30.40 -16.32 -21.90
CA ARG A 656 31.00 -17.65 -22.04
C ARG A 656 32.50 -17.48 -22.24
N LEU A 657 33.28 -18.34 -21.58
CA LEU A 657 34.74 -18.32 -21.63
C LEU A 657 35.21 -19.57 -22.38
N GLU A 658 35.58 -19.42 -23.65
CA GLU A 658 35.91 -20.58 -24.50
C GLU A 658 37.39 -20.99 -24.42
N ASN A 659 38.29 -20.06 -24.05
CA ASN A 659 39.72 -20.33 -23.96
C ASN A 659 40.43 -19.44 -22.90
N ALA A 660 41.65 -19.82 -22.51
CA ALA A 660 42.43 -19.09 -21.51
C ALA A 660 42.75 -17.64 -21.95
N VAL A 661 42.83 -17.37 -23.25
CA VAL A 661 43.10 -16.04 -23.80
C VAL A 661 41.89 -15.12 -23.61
N GLU A 662 40.67 -15.60 -23.85
CA GLU A 662 39.42 -14.90 -23.53
C GLU A 662 39.24 -14.74 -22.02
N PHE A 663 39.64 -15.72 -21.21
CA PHE A 663 39.65 -15.61 -19.75
C PHE A 663 40.56 -14.49 -19.26
N TYR A 664 41.82 -14.46 -19.71
CA TYR A 664 42.76 -13.38 -19.38
C TYR A 664 42.38 -12.06 -20.03
N GLY A 665 41.75 -12.07 -21.21
CA GLY A 665 41.23 -10.89 -21.90
C GLY A 665 40.04 -10.26 -21.16
N ALA A 666 39.08 -11.06 -20.69
CA ALA A 666 37.92 -10.58 -19.95
C ALA A 666 38.28 -10.06 -18.55
N ILE A 667 39.25 -10.69 -17.88
CA ILE A 667 39.78 -10.23 -16.59
C ILE A 667 40.69 -9.01 -16.76
N SER A 668 41.54 -8.97 -17.79
CA SER A 668 42.43 -7.83 -18.04
C SER A 668 41.66 -6.60 -18.54
N ASN A 669 40.63 -6.78 -19.36
CA ASN A 669 39.72 -5.71 -19.77
C ASN A 669 38.91 -5.17 -18.59
N ASN A 670 38.44 -6.01 -17.65
CA ASN A 670 37.80 -5.53 -16.42
C ASN A 670 38.77 -4.83 -15.44
N LYS A 671 40.06 -5.22 -15.44
CA LYS A 671 41.10 -4.54 -14.64
C LYS A 671 41.58 -3.22 -15.25
N LEU A 672 41.49 -3.05 -16.57
CA LEU A 672 41.90 -1.84 -17.28
C LEU A 672 40.73 -0.88 -17.55
N ASN A 673 39.50 -1.38 -17.67
CA ASN A 673 38.32 -0.60 -18.03
C ASN A 673 37.11 -1.05 -17.19
N GLY A 674 36.74 -0.30 -16.16
CA GLY A 674 35.37 -0.26 -15.63
C GLY A 674 34.39 0.42 -16.60
N ILE A 675 34.63 0.31 -17.91
CA ILE A 675 33.92 0.98 -19.00
C ILE A 675 33.73 -0.05 -20.11
N SER A 676 32.48 -0.44 -20.35
CA SER A 676 32.08 -1.25 -21.51
C SER A 676 32.43 -0.49 -22.80
N MET A 677 33.17 -1.11 -23.71
CA MET A 677 33.52 -0.50 -25.01
C MET A 677 32.35 -0.63 -25.99
N GLU A 678 31.59 0.44 -26.18
CA GLU A 678 31.13 0.87 -27.50
C GLU A 678 31.98 2.04 -28.00
N PRO A 679 32.16 2.22 -29.32
CA PRO A 679 33.21 3.09 -29.85
C PRO A 679 32.80 4.57 -29.79
N LYS A 680 33.59 5.36 -29.07
CA LYS A 680 33.84 6.80 -29.24
C LYS A 680 32.63 7.75 -29.16
N SER A 681 32.39 8.27 -27.97
CA SER A 681 32.02 9.67 -27.74
C SER A 681 32.73 10.18 -26.49
N GLU A 682 33.22 11.41 -26.54
CA GLU A 682 34.06 12.05 -25.52
C GLU A 682 33.47 11.93 -24.10
N HIS A 683 34.33 11.69 -23.11
CA HIS A 683 34.01 11.36 -21.72
C HIS A 683 32.88 12.20 -21.10
N GLN A 684 31.67 11.63 -21.04
CA GLN A 684 30.62 12.04 -20.11
C GLN A 684 30.80 11.23 -18.83
N HIS A 685 31.33 11.85 -17.77
CA HIS A 685 31.60 11.19 -16.50
C HIS A 685 30.31 11.09 -15.66
N LEU A 686 29.83 9.87 -15.42
CA LEU A 686 28.72 9.60 -14.50
C LEU A 686 29.22 9.61 -13.04
N PRO A 687 28.63 10.42 -12.13
CA PRO A 687 29.00 10.43 -10.70
C PRO A 687 28.97 9.04 -10.06
N GLU A 688 29.99 8.69 -9.25
CA GLU A 688 30.12 7.37 -8.61
C GLU A 688 28.97 7.07 -7.64
N ILE A 689 28.39 8.09 -7.01
CA ILE A 689 27.29 7.95 -6.05
C ILE A 689 26.01 7.35 -6.69
N ILE A 690 25.86 7.41 -8.02
CA ILE A 690 24.71 6.83 -8.74
C ILE A 690 24.73 5.29 -8.68
N ASP A 691 25.90 4.68 -8.52
CA ASP A 691 26.08 3.23 -8.49
C ASP A 691 25.33 2.57 -7.33
N GLY A 692 25.24 3.31 -6.23
CA GLY A 692 24.52 2.94 -5.03
C GLY A 692 23.01 2.87 -5.24
N PHE A 693 22.47 3.43 -6.33
CA PHE A 693 21.03 3.56 -6.57
C PHE A 693 20.55 2.96 -7.90
N ALA A 694 21.46 2.65 -8.83
CA ALA A 694 21.13 2.11 -10.15
C ALA A 694 20.48 0.72 -10.06
N SER A 695 19.24 0.56 -10.54
CA SER A 695 18.48 -0.68 -10.46
C SER A 695 17.81 -1.02 -11.79
N GLU A 696 18.06 -2.23 -12.29
CA GLU A 696 17.51 -2.69 -13.56
C GLU A 696 15.98 -2.90 -13.46
N GLY A 697 15.25 -2.41 -14.47
CA GLY A 697 13.80 -2.52 -14.61
C GLY A 697 13.02 -1.24 -14.30
N ILE A 698 13.69 -0.14 -13.94
CA ILE A 698 13.06 1.16 -13.68
C ILE A 698 13.82 2.29 -14.39
N ILE A 699 13.12 3.37 -14.71
CA ILE A 699 13.76 4.58 -15.26
C ILE A 699 14.13 5.51 -14.09
N GLN A 700 15.37 5.99 -14.03
CA GLN A 700 15.87 6.81 -12.93
C GLN A 700 16.53 8.08 -13.44
N PHE A 701 16.15 9.23 -12.88
CA PHE A 701 16.69 10.56 -13.16
C PHE A 701 17.46 11.04 -11.94
N PHE A 702 18.70 11.47 -12.14
CA PHE A 702 19.54 12.08 -11.12
C PHE A 702 19.88 13.51 -11.54
N PHE A 703 19.59 14.46 -10.66
CA PHE A 703 19.88 15.89 -10.86
C PHE A 703 21.07 16.31 -10.01
N GLU A 704 22.02 17.03 -10.60
CA GLU A 704 23.15 17.63 -9.90
C GLU A 704 23.17 19.13 -10.18
N ASP A 705 23.07 19.96 -9.13
CA ASP A 705 23.15 21.42 -9.27
C ASP A 705 24.59 21.86 -9.60
N THR A 706 24.70 22.82 -10.51
CA THR A 706 25.98 23.40 -10.94
C THR A 706 25.92 24.93 -10.92
N GLU A 707 27.07 25.60 -11.01
CA GLU A 707 27.12 27.08 -11.05
C GLU A 707 26.37 27.70 -12.25
N LYS A 708 26.15 26.93 -13.33
CA LYS A 708 25.56 27.41 -14.60
C LYS A 708 24.15 26.87 -14.88
N GLY A 709 23.55 26.15 -13.95
CA GLY A 709 22.30 25.40 -14.16
C GLY A 709 22.37 24.06 -13.45
N PHE A 710 21.96 22.97 -14.12
CA PHE A 710 22.02 21.63 -13.54
C PHE A 710 22.40 20.56 -14.58
N ASN A 711 22.93 19.44 -14.13
CA ASN A 711 23.15 18.25 -14.94
C ASN A 711 22.04 17.22 -14.69
N ILE A 712 21.71 16.45 -15.71
CA ILE A 712 20.74 15.35 -15.65
C ILE A 712 21.46 14.07 -16.09
N TYR A 713 21.37 13.03 -15.25
CA TYR A 713 21.80 11.68 -15.57
C TYR A 713 20.57 10.78 -15.58
N ILE A 714 20.29 10.13 -16.71
CA ILE A 714 19.13 9.26 -16.89
C ILE A 714 19.63 7.83 -17.04
N LEU A 715 19.09 6.91 -16.25
CA LEU A 715 19.22 5.48 -16.41
C LEU A 715 17.91 4.92 -16.96
N ASP A 716 17.96 4.21 -18.09
CA ASP A 716 16.81 3.48 -18.61
C ASP A 716 16.58 2.15 -17.87
N GLU A 717 15.56 1.39 -18.29
CA GLU A 717 15.21 0.09 -17.69
C GLU A 717 16.34 -0.95 -17.73
N LEU A 718 17.34 -0.76 -18.59
CA LEU A 718 18.50 -1.64 -18.73
C LEU A 718 19.77 -0.99 -18.15
N ASN A 719 19.63 0.07 -17.36
CA ASN A 719 20.70 0.91 -16.82
C ASN A 719 21.62 1.53 -17.89
N ARG A 720 21.11 1.78 -19.10
CA ARG A 720 21.82 2.57 -20.11
C ARG A 720 21.76 4.03 -19.73
N VAL A 721 22.88 4.72 -19.89
CA VAL A 721 23.10 6.07 -19.37
C VAL A 721 22.89 7.10 -20.48
N GLU A 722 22.06 8.10 -20.23
CA GLU A 722 22.03 9.36 -20.99
C GLU A 722 22.43 10.53 -20.08
N VAL A 723 23.32 11.40 -20.57
CA VAL A 723 23.83 12.54 -19.79
C VAL A 723 23.54 13.85 -20.51
N TYR A 724 22.89 14.78 -19.79
CA TYR A 724 22.62 16.14 -20.24
C TYR A 724 23.30 17.13 -19.29
N LEU A 725 24.26 17.91 -19.80
CA LEU A 725 25.08 18.82 -19.00
C LEU A 725 24.67 20.28 -19.20
N ASN A 726 24.80 21.08 -18.14
CA ASN A 726 24.52 22.53 -18.15
C ASN A 726 23.11 22.88 -18.66
N CYS A 727 22.11 22.11 -18.23
CA CYS A 727 20.70 22.39 -18.51
C CYS A 727 20.29 23.71 -17.83
N GLN A 728 19.51 24.52 -18.55
CA GLN A 728 18.93 25.75 -18.04
C GLN A 728 17.43 25.54 -17.78
N GLY A 729 16.90 26.20 -16.75
CA GLY A 729 15.48 26.12 -16.37
C GLY A 729 15.29 25.69 -14.92
N CYS A 730 14.05 25.36 -14.56
CA CYS A 730 13.69 24.88 -13.23
C CYS A 730 13.59 23.35 -13.22
N ILE A 731 14.30 22.68 -12.30
CA ILE A 731 14.23 21.22 -12.16
C ILE A 731 12.79 20.79 -11.81
N ASP A 732 12.09 21.55 -10.97
CA ASP A 732 10.69 21.25 -10.60
C ASP A 732 9.76 21.24 -11.81
N GLU A 733 9.91 22.19 -12.73
CA GLU A 733 9.12 22.24 -13.98
C GLU A 733 9.41 21.04 -14.87
N LEU A 734 10.70 20.68 -15.02
CA LEU A 734 11.11 19.51 -15.79
C LEU A 734 10.56 18.21 -15.19
N VAL A 735 10.68 18.01 -13.88
CA VAL A 735 10.14 16.84 -13.17
C VAL A 735 8.63 16.76 -13.35
N CYS A 736 7.93 17.88 -13.26
CA CYS A 736 6.50 17.96 -13.52
C CYS A 736 6.15 17.55 -14.96
N ASP A 737 6.87 18.06 -15.95
CA ASP A 737 6.60 17.80 -17.36
C ASP A 737 6.92 16.35 -17.77
N VAL A 738 8.03 15.79 -17.27
CA VAL A 738 8.35 14.37 -17.44
C VAL A 738 7.27 13.51 -16.79
N SER A 739 6.88 13.80 -15.54
CA SER A 739 5.82 13.06 -14.84
C SER A 739 4.49 13.13 -15.59
N ARG A 740 4.13 14.30 -16.14
CA ARG A 740 2.95 14.49 -16.99
C ARG A 740 3.02 13.69 -18.28
N PHE A 741 4.18 13.68 -18.96
CA PHE A 741 4.38 12.94 -20.19
C PHE A 741 4.18 11.44 -19.99
N TYR A 742 4.82 10.87 -18.97
CA TYR A 742 4.65 9.47 -18.63
C TYR A 742 3.21 9.16 -18.24
N ALA A 743 2.56 9.96 -17.39
CA ALA A 743 1.14 9.76 -17.05
C ALA A 743 0.19 9.88 -18.26
N SER A 744 0.50 10.68 -19.28
CA SER A 744 -0.33 10.90 -20.47
C SER A 744 -0.20 9.82 -21.56
N SER A 745 1.00 9.27 -21.73
CA SER A 745 1.28 8.26 -22.75
C SER A 745 0.51 6.95 -22.53
N HIS A 746 0.02 6.74 -21.30
CA HIS A 746 -0.78 5.58 -20.89
C HIS A 746 -2.25 5.66 -21.34
N GLU A 747 -2.78 6.83 -21.72
CA GLU A 747 -4.15 6.92 -22.27
C GLU A 747 -4.25 6.25 -23.66
N ARG A 748 -3.15 6.16 -24.43
CA ARG A 748 -3.17 5.65 -25.81
C ARG A 748 -3.12 4.13 -25.96
N PHE A 749 -2.67 3.38 -24.95
CA PHE A 749 -2.51 1.92 -25.03
C PHE A 749 -3.72 1.12 -24.49
N THR A 750 -4.81 1.79 -24.14
CA THR A 750 -5.99 1.17 -23.48
C THR A 750 -7.00 0.53 -24.43
N TYR A 751 -6.83 0.66 -25.75
CA TYR A 751 -7.65 -0.06 -26.74
C TYR A 751 -6.84 -1.19 -27.36
N GLY A 752 -6.79 -2.36 -26.70
CA GLY A 752 -6.47 -3.62 -27.40
C GLY A 752 -5.58 -4.64 -26.68
N SER A 753 -4.92 -4.29 -25.58
CA SER A 753 -4.04 -5.22 -24.87
C SER A 753 -4.11 -4.96 -23.37
N GLY A 754 -4.59 -5.94 -22.60
CA GLY A 754 -4.84 -5.87 -21.14
C GLY A 754 -3.58 -5.78 -20.28
N SER A 755 -2.56 -5.05 -20.70
CA SER A 755 -1.36 -4.74 -19.93
C SER A 755 -1.22 -3.23 -19.86
N VAL A 756 -1.51 -2.67 -18.70
CA VAL A 756 -1.10 -1.30 -18.38
C VAL A 756 0.29 -1.42 -17.79
N ASN A 757 1.31 -0.90 -18.46
CA ASN A 757 2.71 -0.96 -18.01
C ASN A 757 3.08 0.39 -17.38
N PHE A 758 3.06 0.48 -16.05
CA PHE A 758 3.21 1.72 -15.29
C PHE A 758 4.63 1.94 -14.76
N ASN A 759 5.63 1.92 -15.64
CA ASN A 759 7.00 2.25 -15.25
C ASN A 759 7.20 3.78 -15.15
N LEU A 760 6.75 4.38 -14.04
CA LEU A 760 6.98 5.81 -13.78
C LEU A 760 8.45 6.08 -13.42
N PRO A 761 9.05 7.16 -13.95
CA PRO A 761 10.42 7.52 -13.64
C PRO A 761 10.60 7.90 -12.16
N GLN A 762 11.78 7.59 -11.63
CA GLN A 762 12.20 7.99 -10.28
C GLN A 762 13.11 9.21 -10.36
N PHE A 763 12.96 10.15 -9.43
CA PHE A 763 13.70 11.42 -9.43
C PHE A 763 14.55 11.55 -8.17
N TYR A 764 15.83 11.82 -8.36
CA TYR A 764 16.84 11.91 -7.31
C TYR A 764 17.65 13.21 -7.47
N GLN A 765 18.14 13.75 -6.37
CA GLN A 765 19.06 14.89 -6.34
C GLN A 765 20.38 14.47 -5.69
N ILE A 766 21.48 14.83 -6.32
CA ILE A 766 22.84 14.65 -5.81
C ILE A 766 23.19 15.92 -5.02
N ILE A 767 23.41 15.77 -3.72
CA ILE A 767 23.81 16.86 -2.83
C ILE A 767 25.23 16.62 -2.32
N ARG A 768 26.00 17.69 -2.12
CA ARG A 768 27.32 17.65 -1.49
C ARG A 768 27.22 18.20 -0.07
N GLU A 769 27.32 17.32 0.92
CA GLU A 769 27.38 17.69 2.35
C GLU A 769 28.76 17.32 2.93
N ASN A 770 29.49 18.29 3.48
CA ASN A 770 30.78 18.07 4.14
C ASN A 770 31.80 17.27 3.30
N GLU A 771 31.93 17.60 2.00
CA GLU A 771 32.78 16.90 1.02
C GLU A 771 32.37 15.44 0.71
N VAL A 772 31.20 14.99 1.17
CA VAL A 772 30.62 13.68 0.84
C VAL A 772 29.40 13.89 -0.06
N GLU A 773 29.41 13.27 -1.23
CA GLU A 773 28.25 13.21 -2.13
C GLU A 773 27.19 12.26 -1.55
N LYS A 774 25.93 12.69 -1.57
CA LYS A 774 24.78 11.87 -1.19
C LYS A 774 23.69 12.02 -2.24
N VAL A 775 22.98 10.93 -2.49
CA VAL A 775 21.76 10.93 -3.29
C VAL A 775 20.57 10.98 -2.35
N ILE A 776 19.69 11.96 -2.55
CA ILE A 776 18.42 12.08 -1.85
C ILE A 776 17.28 12.03 -2.87
N PRO A 777 16.08 11.53 -2.51
CA PRO A 777 14.90 11.69 -3.34
C PRO A 777 14.64 13.18 -3.61
N PHE A 778 14.31 13.54 -4.85
CA PHE A 778 14.09 14.94 -5.24
C PHE A 778 12.88 15.55 -4.51
N ASN A 779 13.03 16.65 -3.77
CA ASN A 779 11.96 17.36 -3.06
C ASN A 779 11.93 18.86 -3.44
N SER A 780 10.78 19.34 -3.91
CA SER A 780 10.54 20.75 -4.25
C SER A 780 10.67 21.70 -3.05
N ASN A 781 10.55 21.21 -1.81
CA ASN A 781 10.60 22.03 -0.60
C ASN A 781 12.01 22.24 -0.01
N SER A 782 13.07 21.73 -0.65
CA SER A 782 14.44 21.77 -0.09
C SER A 782 15.16 23.12 -0.26
N ILE A 783 14.65 24.02 -1.10
CA ILE A 783 15.36 25.25 -1.44
C ILE A 783 14.79 26.42 -0.62
N SER A 784 15.27 26.53 0.61
CA SER A 784 15.29 27.79 1.37
C SER A 784 16.58 27.84 2.18
N PRO A 785 17.52 28.76 1.90
CA PRO A 785 18.78 28.82 2.61
C PRO A 785 18.60 29.45 4.00
N LEU A 786 19.43 28.99 4.94
CA LEU A 786 19.72 29.54 6.29
C LEU A 786 19.00 28.90 7.50
N SER A 787 19.68 27.88 8.05
CA SER A 787 19.99 27.67 9.47
C SER A 787 18.86 27.67 10.53
N ALA A 788 18.49 26.47 10.99
CA ALA A 788 18.13 26.20 12.39
C ALA A 788 18.54 24.76 12.76
N PRO A 789 19.04 24.49 13.98
CA PRO A 789 19.66 23.22 14.31
C PRO A 789 18.63 22.08 14.41
N THR A 790 18.93 20.98 13.74
CA THR A 790 18.24 19.68 13.85
C THR A 790 18.29 19.17 15.28
N VAL A 791 17.12 18.99 15.90
CA VAL A 791 16.95 18.20 17.13
C VAL A 791 17.08 16.72 16.75
N PRO A 792 17.87 15.90 17.46
CA PRO A 792 18.09 14.51 17.08
C PRO A 792 16.83 13.67 17.31
N LEU A 793 16.40 12.97 16.26
CA LEU A 793 15.42 11.89 16.31
C LEU A 793 15.87 10.85 17.35
N THR A 794 15.04 10.58 18.35
CA THR A 794 15.29 9.54 19.35
C THR A 794 14.42 8.33 19.07
N LYS A 795 14.88 7.14 19.52
CA LYS A 795 14.33 5.78 19.37
C LYS A 795 12.81 5.54 19.59
N LYS A 796 11.99 6.58 19.81
CA LYS A 796 10.54 6.51 19.98
C LYS A 796 9.74 6.35 18.68
N ASP A 797 10.31 6.69 17.53
CA ASP A 797 9.64 6.56 16.21
C ASP A 797 9.63 5.11 15.67
N ILE A 798 10.21 4.16 16.42
CA ILE A 798 10.36 2.75 16.01
C ILE A 798 9.21 1.86 16.55
N LEU A 799 8.33 2.38 17.41
CA LEU A 799 7.25 1.60 18.03
C LEU A 799 5.85 1.85 17.44
N LEU A 800 5.72 2.76 16.48
CA LEU A 800 4.44 3.10 15.82
C LEU A 800 4.20 2.34 14.50
N SER A 801 5.16 1.55 14.02
CA SER A 801 5.07 0.87 12.72
C SER A 801 4.32 -0.48 12.73
N ASN A 802 3.64 -0.86 13.82
CA ASN A 802 3.10 -2.23 14.01
C ASN A 802 1.59 -2.33 14.26
N THR A 803 0.83 -1.26 14.04
CA THR A 803 -0.63 -1.28 14.15
C THR A 803 -1.21 -0.33 13.14
N PHE A 804 -1.55 -0.82 11.94
CA PHE A 804 -2.67 -0.42 11.08
C PHE A 804 -2.80 -1.39 9.90
#